data_AF-A0A0Q9LBZ0-F1
#
_entry.id   AF-A0A0Q9LBZ0-F1
#
_cell.length_a   1.000
_cell.length_b   1.000
_cell.length_c   1.000
_cell.angle_alpha   90.00
_cell.angle_beta   90.00
_cell.angle_gamma   90.00
#
_symmetry.space_group_name_H-M   'P 1'
#
loop_
_entity.id
_entity.type
_entity.pdbx_description
1 polymer ?
#
loop_
_entity_poly.entity_id
_entity_poly.type
_entity_poly.pdbx_seq_one_letter_code
_entity_poly.pdbx_strand_id
1 'polypeptide(L)'
;MLFPLSKKWVSAALGCMLALSAPLSIPLAHASDAEVNAINPNLPFTNEELKNNDYILYFVNAGDSTPATVEGTDKFGLLSSVTEQVYGIDPVSGKYWGLNNPAASKTSVSDSSSKSGSLRYYSGTQVRDKALKYSFELPEGDYDVTFGYKNPWSGRSVNMFAEGTNLSGDYAIGSYSAETEVTYNKIHVSDGQLNVAIQGPATAALTNHNDPLINYLIIRQNVTIPLSDLEDKLAEALVYSADATYTKYSVNFLNTVIDAAQYVARTLSASGTDISSESNQKQIRSSIASLNEAIASLVVFKVNTSFSPGDVWTDTNGAPIQAHGGGIIYDEKTSKYYWYGEDKTDGYLPARGVHVYSSTDLYNWTDEGLALRAIASMEAFETDPQFSQLYAGRDDKAEILNDIGTNRIIERPKVIYNETTGKYVMWMHTDGPTATSTANYAKAEAGYALSDSPTGPFVYGESFRMDRAPKDATYNGQPNQPGMARDMTLFKDDDGTAYLIYSSEENLTMYISKLNDTYTDVVGWHKDGNLERDTEYKAVYGEDYVRVFPGAQREAPQVFKYEGKYYMVSSGATGWDPNAAKYTVADDIFGEWKALRYFAPSSSTTFGSQGTAIIPVDAEEGKFIYMGDRWKSSDLADSRYIWLPIEFGNDDEIVLNWYDEWELSELDRMGKITVNTELPSQTILGEQPQFPSTVNVTKSNGEVINSPVVWNITASTFAKPGVVNVTGTLSNLADKVINTTVYIVPDTYSYFVHAGGAATSDYLTMTSYMQDVLLNPGTIDQAYDPAKGQTWGYVGTGTNSSGSAGDDLYSALRYLKSNSGDDLTYQFDLENGVYHVYTGLYDPWYQYTNGSRKANIVINGETKTSNYVFTSAKDTLGYMNVKVTDGKLTVTVHRVAGAPEPQISWIMVSNAEKTAGQAANTVTNVDAPAQDATALILPAVEEGFEIAIKSSDSEIITADGTIAPPKADTTVTLVFTVTRASDGSVADTREIQVVVPARTVTAADVAETITSIAEPERKAAQLALPAVPEGFAIVIKSSDSAVVTTDGVIDPPKLDTVVHFVLEVTRLLDGTTSAVSIAVTIPSQNNGNHNGMVKGNSNENSI
;
A
#
# COMPACT_ATOMS: atom_id res chain seq x y z
N MET A 1 -64.78 28.95 65.52
CA MET A 1 -63.39 29.41 65.76
C MET A 1 -62.51 28.79 64.70
N LEU A 2 -61.82 29.46 63.79
CA LEU A 2 -61.85 30.80 63.20
C LEU A 2 -61.05 30.61 61.87
N PHE A 3 -61.65 30.92 60.73
CA PHE A 3 -60.96 31.28 59.47
C PHE A 3 -60.13 32.60 59.69
N PRO A 4 -59.26 33.13 58.78
CA PRO A 4 -59.38 33.03 57.31
C PRO A 4 -58.09 33.12 56.41
N LEU A 5 -58.29 32.92 55.07
CA LEU A 5 -57.89 33.73 53.88
C LEU A 5 -56.48 34.38 53.80
N SER A 6 -55.76 34.58 52.69
CA SER A 6 -55.94 34.36 51.23
C SER A 6 -54.75 34.94 50.42
N LYS A 7 -54.60 34.48 49.16
CA LYS A 7 -54.06 35.14 47.93
C LYS A 7 -52.52 35.35 47.78
N LYS A 8 -51.88 35.38 46.59
CA LYS A 8 -52.03 34.90 45.18
C LYS A 8 -50.92 35.61 44.32
N TRP A 9 -50.28 34.91 43.35
CA TRP A 9 -49.44 35.37 42.18
C TRP A 9 -47.97 35.85 42.45
N VAL A 10 -46.92 35.65 41.62
CA VAL A 10 -46.66 35.64 40.14
C VAL A 10 -45.30 34.95 39.78
N SER A 11 -45.23 34.22 38.62
CA SER A 11 -44.11 33.92 37.66
C SER A 11 -42.84 33.14 38.05
N ALA A 12 -42.17 32.33 37.20
CA ALA A 12 -42.36 31.91 35.80
C ALA A 12 -41.59 30.58 35.54
N ALA A 13 -42.09 29.78 34.60
CA ALA A 13 -41.57 28.48 34.18
C ALA A 13 -41.16 28.52 32.70
N LEU A 14 -40.20 27.66 32.30
CA LEU A 14 -40.19 27.11 30.95
C LEU A 14 -39.66 25.66 30.96
N GLY A 15 -40.60 24.73 30.82
CA GLY A 15 -40.39 23.30 30.66
C GLY A 15 -41.78 22.69 30.52
N CYS A 16 -42.08 22.10 29.36
CA CYS A 16 -43.30 21.33 29.05
C CYS A 16 -43.09 20.71 27.66
N MET A 17 -43.60 19.54 27.26
CA MET A 17 -44.30 18.42 27.89
C MET A 17 -44.46 17.39 26.75
N LEU A 18 -44.18 16.11 26.99
CA LEU A 18 -44.72 15.01 26.19
C LEU A 18 -46.24 14.95 26.44
N ALA A 19 -47.03 15.38 25.47
CA ALA A 19 -48.47 15.15 25.43
C ALA A 19 -48.80 14.15 24.33
N LEU A 20 -49.37 13.00 24.71
CA LEU A 20 -50.11 12.13 23.80
C LEU A 20 -51.27 12.94 23.19
N SER A 21 -51.10 13.44 21.97
CA SER A 21 -52.16 14.02 21.16
C SER A 21 -52.79 12.91 20.31
N ALA A 22 -54.03 12.54 20.65
CA ALA A 22 -54.91 11.87 19.71
C ALA A 22 -55.17 12.80 18.50
N PRO A 23 -55.39 12.29 17.28
CA PRO A 23 -55.70 13.12 16.13
C PRO A 23 -57.10 13.71 16.29
N LEU A 24 -57.18 14.94 16.81
CA LEU A 24 -58.39 15.75 16.78
C LEU A 24 -58.42 16.51 15.46
N SER A 25 -58.98 15.86 14.42
CA SER A 25 -59.44 16.54 13.21
C SER A 25 -60.65 17.41 13.56
N ILE A 26 -60.41 18.65 13.98
CA ILE A 26 -61.47 19.68 14.04
C ILE A 26 -61.36 20.48 12.74
N PRO A 27 -62.41 20.55 11.92
CA PRO A 27 -62.41 21.45 10.77
C PRO A 27 -62.46 22.89 11.30
N LEU A 28 -61.36 23.64 11.15
CA LEU A 28 -61.39 25.07 11.42
C LEU A 28 -62.17 25.76 10.30
N ALA A 29 -63.30 26.37 10.65
CA ALA A 29 -64.03 27.24 9.72
C ALA A 29 -63.16 28.49 9.43
N HIS A 30 -62.77 28.66 8.17
CA HIS A 30 -61.87 29.72 7.73
C HIS A 30 -62.60 31.08 7.70
N ALA A 31 -61.89 32.15 8.12
CA ALA A 31 -62.29 33.52 7.81
C ALA A 31 -62.18 33.71 6.28
N SER A 32 -63.15 34.42 5.68
CA SER A 32 -63.35 34.51 4.23
C SER A 32 -62.05 34.67 3.43
N ASP A 33 -61.79 33.74 2.52
CA ASP A 33 -60.80 33.89 1.45
C ASP A 33 -61.14 35.15 0.65
N ALA A 34 -60.52 36.28 1.01
CA ALA A 34 -60.55 37.49 0.20
C ALA A 34 -59.86 37.15 -1.13
N GLU A 35 -60.57 37.42 -2.24
CA GLU A 35 -60.23 37.14 -3.65
C GLU A 35 -58.87 36.47 -3.85
N VAL A 36 -58.87 35.13 -3.91
CA VAL A 36 -57.76 34.37 -4.47
C VAL A 36 -57.50 34.96 -5.86
N ASN A 37 -56.33 35.54 -6.09
CA ASN A 37 -55.92 35.95 -7.45
C ASN A 37 -56.07 34.72 -8.35
N ALA A 38 -57.09 34.74 -9.22
CA ALA A 38 -57.41 33.61 -10.07
C ALA A 38 -56.24 33.35 -11.02
N ILE A 39 -55.96 32.07 -11.26
CA ILE A 39 -54.98 31.64 -12.27
C ILE A 39 -55.31 32.32 -13.59
N ASN A 40 -54.28 32.82 -14.29
CA ASN A 40 -54.46 33.48 -15.57
C ASN A 40 -55.17 32.51 -16.55
N PRO A 41 -56.42 32.78 -16.96
CA PRO A 41 -57.20 31.86 -17.79
C PRO A 41 -56.64 31.73 -19.20
N ASN A 42 -55.68 32.58 -19.58
CA ASN A 42 -55.00 32.54 -20.87
C ASN A 42 -53.78 31.60 -20.87
N LEU A 43 -53.38 31.05 -19.72
CA LEU A 43 -52.38 29.99 -19.69
C LEU A 43 -53.00 28.65 -20.12
N PRO A 44 -52.32 27.86 -20.95
CA PRO A 44 -52.86 26.60 -21.47
C PRO A 44 -52.70 25.42 -20.48
N PHE A 45 -52.68 25.69 -19.17
CA PHE A 45 -52.43 24.70 -18.13
C PHE A 45 -53.58 24.65 -17.13
N THR A 46 -53.87 23.45 -16.63
CA THR A 46 -54.79 23.26 -15.52
C THR A 46 -54.18 23.77 -14.21
N ASN A 47 -55.04 24.02 -13.22
CA ASN A 47 -54.60 24.44 -11.89
C ASN A 47 -53.68 23.39 -11.23
N GLU A 48 -53.94 22.11 -11.49
CA GLU A 48 -53.14 21.00 -10.96
C GLU A 48 -51.75 20.94 -11.60
N GLU A 49 -51.64 21.11 -12.93
CA GLU A 49 -50.35 21.19 -13.63
C GLU A 49 -49.51 22.37 -13.13
N LEU A 50 -50.13 23.54 -12.94
CA LEU A 50 -49.45 24.72 -12.39
C LEU A 50 -48.96 24.48 -10.96
N LYS A 51 -49.80 23.90 -10.09
CA LYS A 51 -49.43 23.59 -8.70
C LYS A 51 -48.31 22.56 -8.63
N ASN A 52 -48.37 21.49 -9.42
CA ASN A 52 -47.35 20.44 -9.46
C ASN A 52 -45.98 20.96 -9.97
N ASN A 53 -45.97 22.01 -10.78
CA ASN A 53 -44.75 22.66 -11.27
C ASN A 53 -44.35 23.93 -10.48
N ASP A 54 -44.83 24.10 -9.24
CA ASP A 54 -44.55 25.26 -8.38
C ASP A 54 -44.85 26.61 -9.04
N TYR A 55 -45.84 26.60 -9.94
CA TYR A 55 -46.25 27.72 -10.79
C TYR A 55 -45.14 28.26 -11.70
N ILE A 56 -44.04 27.52 -11.89
CA ILE A 56 -42.91 27.90 -12.73
C ILE A 56 -43.31 27.78 -14.20
N LEU A 57 -43.25 28.91 -14.90
CA LEU A 57 -43.53 29.01 -16.34
C LEU A 57 -42.24 29.02 -17.15
N TYR A 58 -41.20 29.69 -16.65
CA TYR A 58 -39.86 29.67 -17.23
C TYR A 58 -38.83 29.50 -16.11
N PHE A 59 -37.83 28.65 -16.35
CA PHE A 59 -36.65 28.50 -15.51
C PHE A 59 -35.41 28.73 -16.38
N VAL A 60 -34.54 29.66 -15.95
CA VAL A 60 -33.29 29.95 -16.63
C VAL A 60 -32.12 29.56 -15.75
N ASN A 61 -31.28 28.62 -16.18
CA ASN A 61 -29.96 28.34 -15.61
C ASN A 61 -28.90 29.07 -16.46
N ALA A 62 -28.54 30.29 -16.06
CA ALA A 62 -27.76 31.19 -16.89
C ALA A 62 -26.34 30.69 -17.10
N GLY A 63 -25.96 30.49 -18.35
CA GLY A 63 -24.65 29.96 -18.71
C GLY A 63 -24.48 28.45 -18.56
N ASP A 64 -25.59 27.72 -18.38
CA ASP A 64 -25.64 26.27 -18.40
C ASP A 64 -25.05 25.70 -19.70
N SER A 65 -24.22 24.67 -19.55
CA SER A 65 -23.59 23.93 -20.65
C SER A 65 -24.45 22.77 -21.17
N THR A 66 -25.47 22.36 -20.42
CA THR A 66 -26.35 21.22 -20.69
C THR A 66 -27.82 21.62 -20.67
N PRO A 67 -28.25 22.60 -21.50
CA PRO A 67 -29.54 23.24 -21.33
C PRO A 67 -30.76 22.34 -21.56
N ALA A 68 -30.58 21.09 -21.99
CA ALA A 68 -31.66 20.11 -22.14
C ALA A 68 -31.92 19.27 -20.88
N THR A 69 -31.19 19.49 -19.80
CA THR A 69 -31.41 18.87 -18.48
C THR A 69 -31.69 19.93 -17.41
N VAL A 70 -32.22 19.51 -16.27
CA VAL A 70 -32.35 20.34 -15.06
C VAL A 70 -31.60 19.68 -13.92
N GLU A 71 -31.06 20.53 -13.05
CA GLU A 71 -30.04 20.14 -12.08
C GLU A 71 -30.68 19.96 -10.70
N GLY A 72 -30.28 18.89 -9.98
CA GLY A 72 -30.79 18.60 -8.65
C GLY A 72 -32.32 18.43 -8.60
N THR A 73 -33.00 19.27 -7.83
CA THR A 73 -34.46 19.27 -7.65
C THR A 73 -35.17 20.37 -8.44
N ASP A 74 -34.45 21.10 -9.30
CA ASP A 74 -35.04 22.13 -10.15
C ASP A 74 -35.97 21.51 -11.22
N LYS A 75 -36.92 22.32 -11.70
CA LYS A 75 -37.92 21.92 -12.69
C LYS A 75 -37.83 22.82 -13.92
N PHE A 76 -38.07 22.25 -15.10
CA PHE A 76 -38.33 23.05 -16.28
C PHE A 76 -39.56 23.92 -16.06
N GLY A 77 -39.58 25.10 -16.67
CA GLY A 77 -40.81 25.88 -16.73
C GLY A 77 -41.82 25.20 -17.64
N LEU A 78 -43.11 25.34 -17.36
CA LEU A 78 -44.15 24.74 -18.22
C LEU A 78 -44.13 25.28 -19.66
N LEU A 79 -43.53 26.45 -19.89
CA LEU A 79 -43.36 27.08 -21.19
C LEU A 79 -41.93 26.98 -21.75
N SER A 80 -41.03 26.22 -21.10
CA SER A 80 -39.67 25.98 -21.61
C SER A 80 -39.26 24.50 -21.56
N SER A 81 -38.53 24.06 -22.56
CA SER A 81 -37.92 22.71 -22.62
C SER A 81 -36.40 22.73 -22.51
N VAL A 82 -35.83 23.93 -22.40
CA VAL A 82 -34.42 24.15 -22.12
C VAL A 82 -34.26 25.14 -20.96
N THR A 83 -33.12 25.12 -20.27
CA THR A 83 -32.78 26.01 -19.16
C THR A 83 -32.04 27.28 -19.62
N GLU A 84 -31.53 27.32 -20.85
CA GLU A 84 -30.86 28.50 -21.40
C GLU A 84 -30.90 28.46 -22.92
N GLN A 85 -31.16 29.61 -23.53
CA GLN A 85 -31.04 29.78 -24.97
C GLN A 85 -30.91 31.25 -25.38
N VAL A 86 -30.37 31.48 -26.58
CA VAL A 86 -30.49 32.77 -27.25
C VAL A 86 -31.97 32.99 -27.59
N TYR A 87 -32.43 34.24 -27.48
CA TYR A 87 -33.82 34.60 -27.76
C TYR A 87 -34.32 34.01 -29.08
N GLY A 88 -35.29 33.11 -28.98
CA GLY A 88 -35.77 32.28 -30.08
C GLY A 88 -36.94 31.40 -29.66
N ILE A 89 -37.38 30.51 -30.56
CA ILE A 89 -38.48 29.59 -30.30
C ILE A 89 -37.96 28.43 -29.44
N ASP A 90 -38.63 28.17 -28.32
CA ASP A 90 -38.41 26.98 -27.51
C ASP A 90 -38.66 25.69 -28.32
N PRO A 91 -37.74 24.70 -28.27
CA PRO A 91 -37.82 23.50 -29.11
C PRO A 91 -39.10 22.66 -28.97
N VAL A 92 -39.77 22.70 -27.82
CA VAL A 92 -40.94 21.87 -27.52
C VAL A 92 -42.19 22.71 -27.28
N SER A 93 -42.12 23.75 -26.45
CA SER A 93 -43.30 24.56 -26.10
C SER A 93 -43.75 25.47 -27.24
N GLY A 94 -42.83 25.78 -28.18
CA GLY A 94 -43.07 26.70 -29.29
C GLY A 94 -43.14 28.17 -28.88
N LYS A 95 -42.81 28.50 -27.62
CA LYS A 95 -42.82 29.88 -27.10
C LYS A 95 -41.52 30.62 -27.38
N TYR A 96 -41.61 31.92 -27.65
CA TYR A 96 -40.43 32.76 -27.82
C TYR A 96 -39.84 33.18 -26.48
N TRP A 97 -38.60 32.77 -26.18
CA TRP A 97 -37.90 33.26 -25.00
C TRP A 97 -36.37 33.14 -25.13
N GLY A 98 -35.64 33.80 -24.22
CA GLY A 98 -34.19 33.63 -24.08
C GLY A 98 -33.41 34.94 -24.00
N LEU A 99 -32.08 34.84 -24.08
CA LEU A 99 -31.14 35.94 -24.00
C LEU A 99 -31.12 36.76 -25.30
N ASN A 100 -31.43 38.05 -25.22
CA ASN A 100 -31.51 38.97 -26.35
C ASN A 100 -30.14 39.45 -26.86
N ASN A 101 -29.13 39.49 -26.00
CA ASN A 101 -27.83 40.10 -26.32
C ASN A 101 -26.62 39.17 -26.07
N PRO A 102 -26.59 37.96 -26.66
CA PRO A 102 -25.55 36.97 -26.39
C PRO A 102 -24.13 37.45 -26.68
N ALA A 103 -23.94 38.27 -27.73
CA ALA A 103 -22.63 38.80 -28.13
C ALA A 103 -21.98 39.74 -27.07
N ALA A 104 -22.78 40.28 -26.14
CA ALA A 104 -22.30 41.13 -25.06
C ALA A 104 -22.15 40.37 -23.73
N SER A 105 -22.15 39.03 -23.76
CA SER A 105 -22.07 38.18 -22.57
C SER A 105 -21.07 37.04 -22.69
N LYS A 106 -20.60 36.54 -21.55
CA LYS A 106 -19.81 35.30 -21.39
C LYS A 106 -20.36 34.48 -20.23
N THR A 107 -19.93 33.22 -20.15
CA THR A 107 -20.34 32.28 -19.11
C THR A 107 -19.16 31.88 -18.23
N SER A 108 -19.45 31.44 -17.01
CA SER A 108 -18.50 30.81 -16.09
C SER A 108 -19.20 29.65 -15.40
N VAL A 109 -18.57 28.47 -15.41
CA VAL A 109 -19.12 27.24 -14.80
C VAL A 109 -18.08 26.71 -13.81
N SER A 110 -18.41 26.77 -12.53
CA SER A 110 -17.63 26.17 -11.45
C SER A 110 -18.16 24.81 -11.02
N ASP A 111 -19.47 24.60 -11.16
CA ASP A 111 -20.16 23.36 -10.84
C ASP A 111 -21.36 23.23 -11.78
N SER A 112 -21.44 22.15 -12.56
CA SER A 112 -22.54 21.94 -13.52
C SER A 112 -23.71 21.17 -12.92
N SER A 113 -23.61 20.73 -11.67
CA SER A 113 -24.66 19.96 -10.98
C SER A 113 -25.64 20.82 -10.19
N SER A 114 -25.50 22.15 -10.24
CA SER A 114 -26.31 23.11 -9.48
C SER A 114 -26.58 24.39 -10.29
N LYS A 115 -27.80 24.94 -10.21
CA LYS A 115 -28.17 26.24 -10.80
C LYS A 115 -27.33 27.43 -10.31
N SER A 116 -26.69 27.30 -9.14
CA SER A 116 -25.80 28.32 -8.60
C SER A 116 -24.34 28.14 -9.08
N GLY A 117 -24.01 27.01 -9.71
CA GLY A 117 -22.65 26.69 -10.15
C GLY A 117 -22.31 27.17 -11.56
N SER A 118 -23.30 27.56 -12.36
CA SER A 118 -23.17 28.30 -13.62
C SER A 118 -23.63 29.75 -13.46
N LEU A 119 -23.01 30.66 -14.23
CA LEU A 119 -23.46 32.03 -14.38
C LEU A 119 -23.19 32.59 -15.78
N ARG A 120 -23.95 33.63 -16.10
CA ARG A 120 -23.68 34.53 -17.23
C ARG A 120 -23.29 35.91 -16.73
N TYR A 121 -22.29 36.52 -17.34
CA TYR A 121 -21.83 37.87 -17.01
C TYR A 121 -21.64 38.72 -18.27
N TYR A 122 -21.82 40.03 -18.13
CA TYR A 122 -21.60 40.97 -19.23
C TYR A 122 -20.12 41.04 -19.61
N SER A 123 -19.82 41.01 -20.90
CA SER A 123 -18.45 41.08 -21.44
C SER A 123 -18.33 42.01 -22.64
N GLY A 124 -19.34 42.88 -22.86
CA GLY A 124 -19.36 43.85 -23.95
C GLY A 124 -18.62 45.15 -23.62
N THR A 125 -18.85 46.17 -24.45
CA THR A 125 -18.31 47.52 -24.26
C THR A 125 -18.75 48.12 -22.93
N GLN A 126 -17.85 48.77 -22.21
CA GLN A 126 -18.14 49.40 -20.93
C GLN A 126 -18.97 50.67 -21.13
N VAL A 127 -20.29 50.54 -20.96
CA VAL A 127 -21.29 51.62 -21.07
C VAL A 127 -22.19 51.64 -19.82
N ARG A 128 -22.90 52.74 -19.58
CA ARG A 128 -23.68 52.90 -18.35
C ARG A 128 -24.89 51.97 -18.29
N ASP A 129 -25.49 51.71 -19.44
CA ASP A 129 -26.63 50.84 -19.67
C ASP A 129 -26.25 49.40 -20.00
N LYS A 130 -25.01 48.99 -19.67
CA LYS A 130 -24.57 47.59 -19.83
C LYS A 130 -25.48 46.66 -19.03
N ALA A 131 -26.07 45.69 -19.72
CA ALA A 131 -27.02 44.77 -19.12
C ALA A 131 -27.00 43.40 -19.80
N LEU A 132 -27.39 42.36 -19.06
CA LEU A 132 -27.86 41.10 -19.61
C LEU A 132 -29.38 41.21 -19.79
N LYS A 133 -29.91 40.88 -20.96
CA LYS A 133 -31.34 41.10 -21.29
C LYS A 133 -32.00 39.79 -21.70
N TYR A 134 -33.09 39.43 -21.04
CA TYR A 134 -33.93 38.28 -21.38
C TYR A 134 -35.35 38.73 -21.73
N SER A 135 -35.99 38.00 -22.63
CA SER A 135 -37.42 38.18 -22.95
C SER A 135 -38.13 36.84 -22.89
N PHE A 136 -39.41 36.85 -22.50
CA PHE A 136 -40.24 35.66 -22.33
C PHE A 136 -41.65 35.90 -22.87
N GLU A 137 -42.13 35.08 -23.81
CA GLU A 137 -43.51 35.14 -24.29
C GLU A 137 -44.47 34.68 -23.18
N LEU A 138 -45.32 35.59 -22.72
CA LEU A 138 -46.28 35.37 -21.63
C LEU A 138 -47.59 36.11 -21.93
N PRO A 139 -48.76 35.49 -21.71
CA PRO A 139 -50.02 36.20 -21.89
C PRO A 139 -50.13 37.39 -20.92
N GLU A 140 -51.02 38.34 -21.23
CA GLU A 140 -51.33 39.45 -20.32
C GLU A 140 -51.71 38.94 -18.93
N GLY A 141 -51.10 39.50 -17.88
CA GLY A 141 -51.30 39.06 -16.50
C GLY A 141 -50.14 39.42 -15.57
N ASP A 142 -50.27 39.03 -14.31
CA ASP A 142 -49.27 39.30 -13.27
C ASP A 142 -48.38 38.07 -13.02
N TYR A 143 -47.08 38.31 -12.88
CA TYR A 143 -46.05 37.28 -12.70
C TYR A 143 -45.08 37.63 -11.57
N ASP A 144 -44.47 36.60 -10.99
CA ASP A 144 -43.36 36.75 -10.05
C ASP A 144 -42.03 36.49 -10.76
N VAL A 145 -41.03 37.33 -10.51
CA VAL A 145 -39.70 37.23 -11.12
C VAL A 145 -38.67 37.07 -10.02
N THR A 146 -38.00 35.91 -9.98
CA THR A 146 -36.90 35.61 -9.07
C THR A 146 -35.56 35.79 -9.78
N PHE A 147 -34.61 36.46 -9.11
CA PHE A 147 -33.24 36.65 -9.54
C PHE A 147 -32.28 35.98 -8.55
N GLY A 148 -31.46 35.05 -9.04
CA GLY A 148 -30.49 34.29 -8.23
C GLY A 148 -29.03 34.62 -8.56
N TYR A 149 -28.22 34.80 -7.52
CA TYR A 149 -26.81 35.18 -7.62
C TYR A 149 -25.91 34.32 -6.72
N LYS A 150 -24.78 33.88 -7.25
CA LYS A 150 -23.61 33.37 -6.52
C LYS A 150 -22.38 33.98 -7.15
N ASN A 151 -21.91 35.09 -6.60
CA ASN A 151 -20.82 35.87 -7.20
C ASN A 151 -19.45 35.30 -6.75
N PRO A 152 -18.69 34.58 -7.59
CA PRO A 152 -17.41 34.00 -7.19
C PRO A 152 -16.28 35.04 -7.08
N TRP A 153 -16.57 36.31 -7.42
CA TRP A 153 -15.58 37.38 -7.50
C TRP A 153 -15.76 38.43 -6.39
N SER A 154 -15.05 39.55 -6.51
CA SER A 154 -15.17 40.69 -5.59
C SER A 154 -16.60 41.23 -5.53
N GLY A 155 -16.94 41.95 -4.46
CA GLY A 155 -18.28 42.52 -4.25
C GLY A 155 -18.80 43.39 -5.40
N ARG A 156 -20.07 43.21 -5.76
CA ARG A 156 -20.75 43.90 -6.86
C ARG A 156 -22.18 44.29 -6.49
N SER A 157 -22.71 45.29 -7.20
CA SER A 157 -24.14 45.60 -7.20
C SER A 157 -24.71 45.61 -8.61
N VAL A 158 -26.00 45.30 -8.75
CA VAL A 158 -26.73 45.30 -10.03
C VAL A 158 -28.10 45.97 -9.86
N ASN A 159 -28.65 46.46 -10.97
CA ASN A 159 -30.04 46.91 -11.05
C ASN A 159 -30.86 45.86 -11.79
N MET A 160 -31.95 45.40 -11.17
CA MET A 160 -32.89 44.44 -11.74
C MET A 160 -34.07 45.20 -12.33
N PHE A 161 -34.27 45.05 -13.64
CA PHE A 161 -35.39 45.63 -14.36
C PHE A 161 -36.36 44.55 -14.83
N ALA A 162 -37.66 44.84 -14.72
CA ALA A 162 -38.69 44.13 -15.44
C ALA A 162 -39.68 45.14 -16.05
N GLU A 163 -40.16 44.92 -17.27
CA GLU A 163 -41.09 45.82 -17.96
C GLU A 163 -40.60 47.28 -17.98
N GLY A 164 -39.30 47.47 -18.18
CA GLY A 164 -38.65 48.79 -18.19
C GLY A 164 -38.57 49.50 -16.83
N THR A 165 -39.09 48.91 -15.76
CA THR A 165 -39.09 49.48 -14.40
C THR A 165 -37.90 48.94 -13.60
N ASN A 166 -37.14 49.83 -12.95
CA ASN A 166 -36.07 49.42 -12.03
C ASN A 166 -36.68 48.98 -10.69
N LEU A 167 -36.56 47.70 -10.36
CA LEU A 167 -37.17 47.08 -9.19
C LEU A 167 -36.30 47.19 -7.94
N SER A 168 -34.98 47.32 -8.11
CA SER A 168 -34.03 47.07 -7.02
C SER A 168 -33.16 48.26 -6.62
N GLY A 169 -32.89 49.20 -7.54
CA GLY A 169 -31.73 50.07 -7.39
C GLY A 169 -30.41 49.29 -7.39
N ASP A 170 -29.32 49.89 -6.88
CA ASP A 170 -27.99 49.26 -6.78
C ASP A 170 -27.98 48.14 -5.71
N TYR A 171 -28.54 46.98 -6.02
CA TYR A 171 -28.66 45.83 -5.13
C TYR A 171 -27.34 45.06 -5.02
N ALA A 172 -26.84 44.86 -3.80
CA ALA A 172 -25.60 44.14 -3.55
C ALA A 172 -25.77 42.62 -3.69
N ILE A 173 -25.01 42.01 -4.60
CA ILE A 173 -25.09 40.57 -4.93
C ILE A 173 -23.97 39.75 -4.26
N GLY A 174 -23.43 40.24 -3.15
CA GLY A 174 -22.38 39.56 -2.40
C GLY A 174 -21.02 39.51 -3.10
N SER A 175 -20.11 38.74 -2.52
CA SER A 175 -18.73 38.50 -2.97
C SER A 175 -18.25 37.11 -2.57
N TYR A 176 -17.23 36.58 -3.24
CA TYR A 176 -16.53 35.35 -2.85
C TYR A 176 -17.47 34.17 -2.58
N SER A 177 -18.38 33.94 -3.52
CA SER A 177 -19.38 32.87 -3.55
C SER A 177 -20.51 33.00 -2.53
N ALA A 178 -20.73 34.18 -1.94
CA ALA A 178 -21.97 34.46 -1.22
C ALA A 178 -23.18 34.33 -2.16
N GLU A 179 -24.22 33.64 -1.69
CA GLU A 179 -25.46 33.43 -2.43
C GLU A 179 -26.53 34.42 -1.99
N THR A 180 -27.22 35.02 -2.95
CA THR A 180 -28.39 35.86 -2.71
C THR A 180 -29.48 35.58 -3.73
N GLU A 181 -30.73 35.65 -3.27
CA GLU A 181 -31.91 35.50 -4.11
C GLU A 181 -32.93 36.59 -3.73
N VAL A 182 -33.58 37.18 -4.73
CA VAL A 182 -34.68 38.13 -4.53
C VAL A 182 -35.80 37.87 -5.52
N THR A 183 -37.04 37.93 -5.04
CA THR A 183 -38.24 37.81 -5.86
C THR A 183 -39.03 39.11 -5.82
N TYR A 184 -39.46 39.57 -7.00
CA TYR A 184 -40.38 40.68 -7.14
C TYR A 184 -41.73 40.16 -7.60
N ASN A 185 -42.77 40.46 -6.82
CA ASN A 185 -44.12 39.96 -7.06
C ASN A 185 -44.96 40.92 -7.90
N LYS A 186 -45.96 40.38 -8.60
CA LYS A 186 -46.97 41.14 -9.37
C LYS A 186 -46.36 42.06 -10.44
N ILE A 187 -45.42 41.53 -11.22
CA ILE A 187 -44.94 42.18 -12.44
C ILE A 187 -45.99 42.00 -13.53
N HIS A 188 -46.62 43.10 -13.92
CA HIS A 188 -47.71 43.09 -14.90
C HIS A 188 -47.17 43.09 -16.33
N VAL A 189 -47.48 42.04 -17.10
CA VAL A 189 -47.21 41.95 -18.54
C VAL A 189 -48.46 42.36 -19.31
N SER A 190 -48.31 43.27 -20.27
CA SER A 190 -49.45 43.84 -21.03
C SER A 190 -49.34 43.66 -22.55
N ASP A 191 -48.14 43.39 -23.07
CA ASP A 191 -47.86 43.31 -24.51
C ASP A 191 -47.63 41.88 -25.02
N GLY A 192 -47.81 40.89 -24.16
CA GLY A 192 -47.56 39.47 -24.48
C GLY A 192 -46.10 39.03 -24.24
N GLN A 193 -45.25 39.89 -23.67
CA GLN A 193 -43.85 39.60 -23.44
C GLN A 193 -43.33 40.20 -22.12
N LEU A 194 -42.76 39.36 -21.26
CA LEU A 194 -41.99 39.84 -20.12
C LEU A 194 -40.56 40.16 -20.55
N ASN A 195 -40.12 41.38 -20.27
CA ASN A 195 -38.78 41.88 -20.58
C ASN A 195 -37.99 42.09 -19.28
N VAL A 196 -36.88 41.37 -19.12
CA VAL A 196 -36.01 41.42 -17.94
C VAL A 196 -34.61 41.92 -18.31
N ALA A 197 -34.05 42.83 -17.50
CA ALA A 197 -32.66 43.25 -17.67
C ALA A 197 -31.91 43.31 -16.33
N ILE A 198 -30.72 42.71 -16.30
CA ILE A 198 -29.77 42.79 -15.18
C ILE A 198 -28.71 43.79 -15.59
N GLN A 199 -28.84 45.03 -15.15
CA GLN A 199 -27.99 46.15 -15.52
C GLN A 199 -26.89 46.39 -14.48
N GLY A 200 -25.73 46.87 -14.95
CA GLY A 200 -24.68 47.34 -14.05
C GLY A 200 -25.14 48.44 -13.09
N PRO A 201 -24.37 48.73 -12.04
CA PRO A 201 -24.75 49.72 -11.03
C PRO A 201 -24.84 51.13 -11.63
N ALA A 202 -25.82 51.91 -11.17
CA ALA A 202 -26.13 53.24 -11.66
C ALA A 202 -25.01 54.23 -11.34
N THR A 203 -24.39 54.11 -10.15
CA THR A 203 -23.43 55.10 -9.63
C THR A 203 -21.96 54.66 -9.62
N ALA A 204 -21.65 53.38 -9.81
CA ALA A 204 -20.27 52.89 -9.72
C ALA A 204 -19.43 53.15 -10.98
N ALA A 205 -18.10 53.12 -10.86
CA ALA A 205 -17.18 53.33 -11.99
C ALA A 205 -17.42 52.33 -13.14
N LEU A 206 -17.20 52.78 -14.39
CA LEU A 206 -17.33 51.96 -15.61
C LEU A 206 -16.12 51.03 -15.77
N THR A 207 -16.11 49.95 -15.00
CA THR A 207 -15.08 48.90 -15.05
C THR A 207 -15.72 47.52 -15.17
N ASN A 208 -14.93 46.55 -15.62
CA ASN A 208 -15.31 45.14 -15.65
C ASN A 208 -15.60 44.56 -14.26
N HIS A 209 -15.06 45.15 -13.20
CA HIS A 209 -15.37 44.79 -11.81
C HIS A 209 -16.83 45.08 -11.43
N ASN A 210 -17.53 45.90 -12.20
CA ASN A 210 -18.95 46.24 -12.03
C ASN A 210 -19.82 45.70 -13.18
N ASP A 211 -19.36 44.70 -13.91
CA ASP A 211 -20.18 44.03 -14.93
C ASP A 211 -21.33 43.26 -14.25
N PRO A 212 -22.58 43.40 -14.73
CA PRO A 212 -23.68 42.61 -14.21
C PRO A 212 -23.48 41.13 -14.53
N LEU A 213 -23.97 40.27 -13.63
CA LEU A 213 -24.00 38.82 -13.77
C LEU A 213 -25.33 38.29 -13.23
N ILE A 214 -25.70 37.07 -13.60
CA ILE A 214 -26.85 36.33 -13.08
C ILE A 214 -26.54 34.82 -13.13
N ASN A 215 -26.97 34.07 -12.12
CA ASN A 215 -26.86 32.61 -12.11
C ASN A 215 -28.16 31.97 -12.61
N TYR A 216 -29.31 32.44 -12.14
CA TYR A 216 -30.60 31.91 -12.62
C TYR A 216 -31.73 32.94 -12.54
N LEU A 217 -32.77 32.71 -13.36
CA LEU A 217 -34.06 33.42 -13.31
C LEU A 217 -35.19 32.41 -13.16
N ILE A 218 -36.21 32.75 -12.39
CA ILE A 218 -37.43 31.94 -12.28
C ILE A 218 -38.64 32.84 -12.49
N ILE A 219 -39.47 32.51 -13.49
CA ILE A 219 -40.71 33.24 -13.77
C ILE A 219 -41.88 32.37 -13.36
N ARG A 220 -42.71 32.86 -12.43
CA ARG A 220 -43.88 32.14 -11.93
C ARG A 220 -45.17 32.90 -12.23
N GLN A 221 -46.26 32.16 -12.41
CA GLN A 221 -47.60 32.76 -12.38
C GLN A 221 -47.84 33.38 -10.99
N ASN A 222 -48.19 34.67 -10.90
CA ASN A 222 -48.58 35.25 -9.64
C ASN A 222 -49.94 34.67 -9.22
N VAL A 223 -49.96 33.99 -8.08
CA VAL A 223 -51.17 33.44 -7.46
C VAL A 223 -51.11 33.62 -5.95
N THR A 224 -52.27 33.72 -5.32
CA THR A 224 -52.37 33.57 -3.87
C THR A 224 -52.51 32.08 -3.56
N ILE A 225 -51.51 31.49 -2.90
CA ILE A 225 -51.60 30.11 -2.41
C ILE A 225 -52.48 30.12 -1.16
N PRO A 226 -53.58 29.33 -1.13
CA PRO A 226 -54.44 29.26 0.03
C PRO A 226 -53.73 28.58 1.19
N LEU A 227 -54.11 28.93 2.43
CA LEU A 227 -53.53 28.29 3.62
C LEU A 227 -53.73 26.77 3.63
N SER A 228 -54.83 26.29 3.03
CA SER A 228 -55.14 24.86 2.88
C SER A 228 -54.05 24.07 2.16
N ASP A 229 -53.29 24.68 1.24
CA ASP A 229 -52.21 23.99 0.54
C ASP A 229 -51.03 23.67 1.48
N LEU A 230 -50.74 24.55 2.45
CA LEU A 230 -49.77 24.26 3.51
C LEU A 230 -50.30 23.19 4.47
N GLU A 231 -51.60 23.24 4.80
CA GLU A 231 -52.25 22.24 5.65
C GLU A 231 -52.24 20.84 5.00
N ASP A 232 -52.49 20.75 3.70
CA ASP A 232 -52.41 19.51 2.92
C ASP A 232 -50.98 18.96 2.91
N LYS A 233 -49.98 19.81 2.69
CA LYS A 233 -48.56 19.39 2.71
C LYS A 233 -48.11 18.96 4.10
N LEU A 234 -48.59 19.63 5.15
CA LEU A 234 -48.38 19.22 6.54
C LEU A 234 -48.98 17.84 6.83
N ALA A 235 -50.19 17.57 6.32
CA ALA A 235 -50.83 16.27 6.46
C ALA A 235 -50.02 15.15 5.77
N GLU A 236 -49.49 15.42 4.58
CA GLU A 236 -48.57 14.50 3.88
C GLU A 236 -47.28 14.25 4.69
N ALA A 237 -46.63 15.32 5.17
CA ALA A 237 -45.41 15.21 5.96
C ALA A 237 -45.59 14.39 7.26
N LEU A 238 -46.75 14.53 7.91
CA LEU A 238 -47.10 13.76 9.10
C LEU A 238 -47.29 12.25 8.83
N VAL A 239 -47.67 11.87 7.60
CA VAL A 239 -47.71 10.45 7.20
C VAL A 239 -46.29 9.89 7.14
N TYR A 240 -45.38 10.62 6.50
CA TYR A 240 -43.98 10.22 6.39
C TYR A 240 -43.27 10.17 7.74
N SER A 241 -43.53 11.12 8.65
CA SER A 241 -42.90 11.14 9.97
C SER A 241 -43.36 10.01 10.90
N ALA A 242 -44.50 9.37 10.58
CA ALA A 242 -45.01 8.20 11.29
C ALA A 242 -44.53 6.87 10.70
N ASP A 243 -43.85 6.88 9.56
CA ASP A 243 -43.37 5.67 8.88
C ASP A 243 -42.06 5.19 9.52
N ALA A 244 -42.11 4.00 10.13
CA ALA A 244 -40.99 3.38 10.83
C ALA A 244 -39.90 2.81 9.90
N THR A 245 -40.08 2.86 8.57
CA THR A 245 -39.06 2.43 7.60
C THR A 245 -37.92 3.43 7.47
N TYR A 246 -38.17 4.71 7.75
CA TYR A 246 -37.16 5.76 7.68
C TYR A 246 -36.32 5.85 8.94
N THR A 247 -35.08 6.32 8.77
CA THR A 247 -34.13 6.49 9.86
C THR A 247 -34.61 7.57 10.84
N LYS A 248 -34.36 7.36 12.14
CA LYS A 248 -34.76 8.32 13.18
C LYS A 248 -34.16 9.71 12.94
N TYR A 249 -32.92 9.77 12.43
CA TYR A 249 -32.25 11.01 12.10
C TYR A 249 -33.01 11.82 11.04
N SER A 250 -33.34 11.19 9.91
CA SER A 250 -34.07 11.87 8.83
C SER A 250 -35.51 12.24 9.23
N VAL A 251 -36.18 11.39 10.03
CA VAL A 251 -37.51 11.69 10.58
C VAL A 251 -37.46 12.84 11.59
N ASN A 252 -36.43 12.94 12.43
CA ASN A 252 -36.27 14.06 13.36
C ASN A 252 -36.05 15.39 12.64
N PHE A 253 -35.30 15.38 11.54
CA PHE A 253 -35.17 16.55 10.67
C PHE A 253 -36.54 16.96 10.09
N LEU A 254 -37.30 15.99 9.55
CA LEU A 254 -38.66 16.23 9.07
C LEU A 254 -39.58 16.79 10.16
N ASN A 255 -39.56 16.23 11.37
CA ASN A 255 -40.36 16.72 12.50
C ASN A 255 -40.03 18.18 12.87
N THR A 256 -38.76 18.58 12.81
CA THR A 256 -38.36 19.98 13.04
C THR A 256 -38.99 20.91 12.01
N VAL A 257 -39.03 20.49 10.73
CA VAL A 257 -39.68 21.26 9.66
C VAL A 257 -41.20 21.27 9.81
N ILE A 258 -41.81 20.14 10.21
CA ILE A 258 -43.24 20.05 10.53
C ILE A 258 -43.60 21.04 11.64
N ASP A 259 -42.84 21.10 12.73
CA ASP A 259 -43.11 22.01 13.85
C ASP A 259 -43.07 23.48 13.42
N ALA A 260 -42.08 23.86 12.61
CA ALA A 260 -41.98 25.21 12.03
C ALA A 260 -43.16 25.55 11.12
N ALA A 261 -43.54 24.63 10.23
CA ALA A 261 -44.67 24.79 9.32
C ALA A 261 -46.02 24.85 10.08
N GLN A 262 -46.20 24.03 11.13
CA GLN A 262 -47.37 24.08 12.00
C GLN A 262 -47.47 25.41 12.77
N TYR A 263 -46.34 26.01 13.15
CA TYR A 263 -46.31 27.33 13.76
C TYR A 263 -46.80 28.41 12.78
N VAL A 264 -46.34 28.37 11.53
CA VAL A 264 -46.82 29.26 10.46
C VAL A 264 -48.31 29.08 10.22
N ALA A 265 -48.77 27.84 10.04
CA ALA A 265 -50.18 27.54 9.80
C ALA A 265 -51.09 28.06 10.93
N ARG A 266 -50.70 27.80 12.20
CA ARG A 266 -51.43 28.31 13.38
C ARG A 266 -51.48 29.84 13.41
N THR A 267 -50.37 30.50 13.13
CA THR A 267 -50.28 31.97 13.15
C THR A 267 -51.17 32.60 12.08
N LEU A 268 -51.22 32.00 10.88
CA LEU A 268 -51.99 32.51 9.75
C LEU A 268 -53.49 32.14 9.81
N SER A 269 -53.86 31.09 10.55
CA SER A 269 -55.26 30.69 10.76
C SER A 269 -56.07 31.64 11.66
N ALA A 270 -55.42 32.63 12.30
CA ALA A 270 -56.10 33.58 13.19
C ALA A 270 -57.06 34.50 12.43
N SER A 271 -58.26 34.74 12.99
CA SER A 271 -59.31 35.59 12.40
C SER A 271 -58.80 37.00 12.06
N GLY A 272 -58.98 37.42 10.80
CA GLY A 272 -58.59 38.75 10.31
C GLY A 272 -57.19 38.85 9.70
N THR A 273 -56.47 37.74 9.59
CA THR A 273 -55.17 37.68 8.87
C THR A 273 -55.39 37.77 7.35
N ASP A 274 -54.66 38.67 6.69
CA ASP A 274 -54.63 38.74 5.23
C ASP A 274 -53.64 37.72 4.65
N ILE A 275 -54.17 36.60 4.19
CA ILE A 275 -53.39 35.51 3.55
C ILE A 275 -52.73 35.97 2.24
N SER A 276 -53.31 36.97 1.56
CA SER A 276 -52.80 37.47 0.27
C SER A 276 -51.60 38.40 0.40
N SER A 277 -51.27 38.86 1.61
CA SER A 277 -50.12 39.74 1.84
C SER A 277 -48.80 39.05 1.48
N GLU A 278 -47.86 39.81 0.93
CA GLU A 278 -46.57 39.32 0.43
C GLU A 278 -45.77 38.54 1.50
N SER A 279 -45.73 39.05 2.73
CA SER A 279 -45.03 38.42 3.84
C SER A 279 -45.64 37.06 4.23
N ASN A 280 -46.97 36.93 4.20
CA ASN A 280 -47.64 35.68 4.54
C ASN A 280 -47.53 34.65 3.41
N GLN A 281 -47.66 35.08 2.15
CA GLN A 281 -47.42 34.23 0.99
C GLN A 281 -45.99 33.67 0.97
N LYS A 282 -45.00 34.50 1.34
CA LYS A 282 -43.60 34.04 1.48
C LYS A 282 -43.46 32.96 2.54
N GLN A 283 -44.11 33.12 3.70
CA GLN A 283 -44.09 32.12 4.79
C GLN A 283 -44.74 30.80 4.36
N ILE A 284 -45.90 30.84 3.68
CA ILE A 284 -46.59 29.65 3.16
C ILE A 284 -45.71 28.91 2.16
N ARG A 285 -45.20 29.62 1.14
CA ARG A 285 -44.33 29.04 0.09
C ARG A 285 -43.07 28.41 0.68
N SER A 286 -42.41 29.12 1.58
CA SER A 286 -41.18 28.62 2.22
C SER A 286 -41.46 27.38 3.06
N SER A 287 -42.58 27.35 3.80
CA SER A 287 -42.95 26.19 4.62
C SER A 287 -43.26 24.96 3.76
N ILE A 288 -44.00 25.11 2.66
CA ILE A 288 -44.27 24.02 1.71
C ILE A 288 -42.96 23.51 1.08
N ALA A 289 -42.08 24.43 0.65
CA ALA A 289 -40.79 24.08 0.06
C ALA A 289 -39.91 23.30 1.04
N SER A 290 -39.77 23.76 2.28
CA SER A 290 -39.00 23.05 3.31
C SER A 290 -39.59 21.68 3.63
N LEU A 291 -40.92 21.53 3.67
CA LEU A 291 -41.56 20.22 3.86
C LEU A 291 -41.27 19.27 2.71
N ASN A 292 -41.35 19.74 1.46
CA ASN A 292 -40.98 18.94 0.29
C ASN A 292 -39.52 18.47 0.36
N GLU A 293 -38.60 19.36 0.70
CA GLU A 293 -37.18 19.06 0.82
C GLU A 293 -36.91 18.05 1.95
N ALA A 294 -37.56 18.21 3.11
CA ALA A 294 -37.40 17.31 4.24
C ALA A 294 -37.97 15.91 3.96
N ILE A 295 -39.11 15.82 3.26
CA ILE A 295 -39.66 14.53 2.80
C ILE A 295 -38.71 13.87 1.80
N ALA A 296 -38.17 14.63 0.84
CA ALA A 296 -37.22 14.10 -0.14
C ALA A 296 -35.88 13.66 0.49
N SER A 297 -35.53 14.19 1.67
CA SER A 297 -34.32 13.85 2.43
C SER A 297 -34.49 12.65 3.37
N LEU A 298 -35.65 11.99 3.36
CA LEU A 298 -35.86 10.79 4.17
C LEU A 298 -35.00 9.62 3.68
N VAL A 299 -34.35 8.95 4.62
CA VAL A 299 -33.40 7.86 4.34
C VAL A 299 -33.90 6.57 4.97
N VAL A 300 -33.75 5.45 4.28
CA VAL A 300 -33.93 4.11 4.85
C VAL A 300 -32.56 3.58 5.26
N PHE A 301 -32.43 3.09 6.49
CA PHE A 301 -31.17 2.53 6.96
C PHE A 301 -30.81 1.27 6.16
N LYS A 302 -29.58 1.22 5.66
CA LYS A 302 -29.01 0.06 5.00
C LYS A 302 -27.89 -0.48 5.88
N VAL A 303 -27.96 -1.77 6.20
CA VAL A 303 -26.90 -2.47 6.92
C VAL A 303 -25.65 -2.48 6.05
N ASN A 304 -24.53 -2.05 6.63
CA ASN A 304 -23.22 -2.11 5.99
C ASN A 304 -22.64 -3.52 6.13
N THR A 305 -22.05 -4.03 5.06
CA THR A 305 -21.37 -5.34 5.01
C THR A 305 -19.90 -5.24 4.62
N SER A 306 -19.43 -4.03 4.33
CA SER A 306 -18.11 -3.68 3.83
C SER A 306 -17.74 -2.28 4.32
N PHE A 307 -16.46 -1.93 4.27
CA PHE A 307 -15.95 -0.59 4.49
C PHE A 307 -15.82 0.13 3.15
N SER A 308 -16.25 1.38 3.08
CA SER A 308 -16.07 2.28 1.93
C SER A 308 -15.29 3.52 2.39
N PRO A 309 -13.94 3.47 2.39
CA PRO A 309 -13.13 4.51 3.02
C PRO A 309 -13.37 5.90 2.42
N GLY A 310 -13.76 6.85 3.28
CA GLY A 310 -14.00 8.25 2.90
C GLY A 310 -15.45 8.62 2.62
N ASP A 311 -16.35 7.65 2.52
CA ASP A 311 -17.79 7.90 2.40
C ASP A 311 -18.41 8.38 3.72
N VAL A 312 -19.63 8.93 3.66
CA VAL A 312 -20.40 9.26 4.85
C VAL A 312 -20.79 7.96 5.56
N TRP A 313 -20.18 7.73 6.72
CA TRP A 313 -20.55 6.60 7.55
C TRP A 313 -21.63 7.01 8.54
N THR A 314 -22.80 6.39 8.44
CA THR A 314 -23.93 6.63 9.34
C THR A 314 -24.05 5.56 10.42
N ASP A 315 -24.57 5.98 11.57
CA ASP A 315 -25.00 5.08 12.63
C ASP A 315 -26.31 4.36 12.27
N THR A 316 -26.75 3.44 13.14
CA THR A 316 -28.03 2.72 13.00
C THR A 316 -29.28 3.62 13.08
N ASN A 317 -29.16 4.86 13.54
CA ASN A 317 -30.22 5.87 13.50
C ASN A 317 -30.19 6.72 12.22
N GLY A 318 -29.24 6.49 11.31
CA GLY A 318 -29.02 7.23 10.07
C GLY A 318 -28.29 8.56 10.22
N ALA A 319 -27.75 8.88 11.40
CA ALA A 319 -26.97 10.09 11.63
C ALA A 319 -25.51 9.85 11.20
N PRO A 320 -24.82 10.83 10.60
CA PRO A 320 -23.38 10.73 10.39
C PRO A 320 -22.65 10.51 11.71
N ILE A 321 -21.75 9.51 11.77
CA ILE A 321 -20.96 9.22 12.97
C ILE A 321 -20.03 10.40 13.27
N GLN A 322 -19.99 10.81 14.54
CA GLN A 322 -19.16 11.90 15.06
C GLN A 322 -18.20 11.37 16.14
N ALA A 323 -17.09 10.77 15.72
CA ALA A 323 -16.09 10.17 16.60
C ALA A 323 -14.65 10.37 16.05
N HIS A 324 -14.34 11.61 15.69
CA HIS A 324 -13.06 12.00 15.08
C HIS A 324 -11.90 11.96 16.08
N GLY A 325 -10.66 11.76 15.61
CA GLY A 325 -9.49 11.64 16.48
C GLY A 325 -9.59 10.44 17.43
N GLY A 326 -10.55 9.55 17.19
CA GLY A 326 -11.03 8.58 18.14
C GLY A 326 -10.13 7.37 18.37
N GLY A 327 -10.63 6.44 19.17
CA GLY A 327 -10.06 5.12 19.37
C GLY A 327 -11.13 4.08 19.66
N ILE A 328 -10.77 2.81 19.51
CA ILE A 328 -11.66 1.67 19.76
C ILE A 328 -11.11 0.81 20.87
N ILE A 329 -12.00 0.36 21.75
CA ILE A 329 -11.75 -0.79 22.62
C ILE A 329 -12.70 -1.92 22.24
N TYR A 330 -12.22 -3.15 22.34
CA TYR A 330 -13.10 -4.30 22.46
C TYR A 330 -13.30 -4.59 23.94
N ASP A 331 -14.55 -4.60 24.39
CA ASP A 331 -14.90 -4.89 25.78
C ASP A 331 -15.40 -6.33 25.91
N GLU A 332 -14.56 -7.17 26.51
CA GLU A 332 -14.83 -8.60 26.71
C GLU A 332 -16.12 -8.86 27.49
N LYS A 333 -16.52 -7.96 28.40
CA LYS A 333 -17.70 -8.14 29.26
C LYS A 333 -19.00 -8.03 28.49
N THR A 334 -19.04 -7.15 27.49
CA THR A 334 -20.21 -6.90 26.66
C THR A 334 -20.10 -7.58 25.29
N SER A 335 -18.92 -8.08 24.93
CA SER A 335 -18.58 -8.63 23.61
C SER A 335 -18.90 -7.63 22.49
N LYS A 336 -18.51 -6.37 22.71
CA LYS A 336 -18.74 -5.25 21.79
C LYS A 336 -17.48 -4.41 21.62
N TYR A 337 -17.36 -3.81 20.44
CA TYR A 337 -16.47 -2.70 20.18
C TYR A 337 -17.14 -1.40 20.63
N TYR A 338 -16.36 -0.52 21.26
CA TYR A 338 -16.77 0.85 21.58
C TYR A 338 -15.84 1.85 20.89
N TRP A 339 -16.40 2.69 20.05
CA TRP A 339 -15.68 3.74 19.32
C TRP A 339 -15.93 5.09 19.97
N TYR A 340 -14.89 5.64 20.60
CA TYR A 340 -14.90 6.96 21.20
C TYR A 340 -14.25 7.97 20.27
N GLY A 341 -14.74 9.20 20.26
CA GLY A 341 -14.07 10.28 19.54
C GLY A 341 -14.67 11.64 19.82
N GLU A 342 -14.04 12.66 19.27
CA GLU A 342 -14.47 14.05 19.38
C GLU A 342 -15.77 14.24 18.61
N ASP A 343 -16.78 14.85 19.25
CA ASP A 343 -17.99 15.25 18.56
C ASP A 343 -17.78 16.63 17.91
N LYS A 344 -17.69 16.64 16.57
CA LYS A 344 -17.48 17.84 15.75
C LYS A 344 -18.76 18.35 15.08
N THR A 345 -19.94 17.94 15.57
CA THR A 345 -21.24 18.38 15.01
C THR A 345 -21.33 19.91 14.90
N ASP A 346 -20.79 20.64 15.89
CA ASP A 346 -20.79 22.11 15.93
C ASP A 346 -19.49 22.71 15.36
N GLY A 347 -18.70 21.92 14.64
CA GLY A 347 -17.36 22.28 14.18
C GLY A 347 -16.31 22.13 15.28
N TYR A 348 -15.35 23.07 15.33
CA TYR A 348 -14.23 23.00 16.27
C TYR A 348 -14.63 23.48 17.68
N LEU A 349 -15.32 24.61 17.75
CA LEU A 349 -15.88 25.22 18.97
C LEU A 349 -17.26 25.80 18.63
N PRO A 350 -18.26 25.72 19.52
CA PRO A 350 -18.17 25.16 20.86
C PRO A 350 -17.99 23.64 20.87
N ALA A 351 -17.11 23.13 21.74
CA ALA A 351 -16.91 21.70 21.93
C ALA A 351 -18.15 21.06 22.57
N ARG A 352 -18.53 19.88 22.09
CA ARG A 352 -19.63 19.08 22.68
C ARG A 352 -19.14 18.04 23.68
N GLY A 353 -17.90 17.56 23.49
CA GLY A 353 -17.25 16.55 24.32
C GLY A 353 -16.85 15.31 23.52
N VAL A 354 -16.91 14.14 24.16
CA VAL A 354 -16.53 12.85 23.57
C VAL A 354 -17.79 12.01 23.34
N HIS A 355 -18.04 11.64 22.10
CA HIS A 355 -19.11 10.72 21.70
C HIS A 355 -18.64 9.26 21.81
N VAL A 356 -19.56 8.34 22.02
CA VAL A 356 -19.31 6.90 21.96
C VAL A 356 -20.35 6.15 21.15
N TYR A 357 -19.90 5.18 20.35
CA TYR A 357 -20.74 4.27 19.59
C TYR A 357 -20.39 2.82 19.94
N SER A 358 -21.35 1.90 19.85
CA SER A 358 -21.11 0.46 20.06
C SER A 358 -21.43 -0.40 18.82
N SER A 359 -20.64 -1.45 18.59
CA SER A 359 -20.83 -2.39 17.47
C SER A 359 -20.38 -3.81 17.84
N THR A 360 -20.95 -4.81 17.17
CA THR A 360 -20.50 -6.21 17.24
C THR A 360 -19.76 -6.66 15.98
N ASP A 361 -19.72 -5.84 14.94
CA ASP A 361 -19.24 -6.22 13.61
C ASP A 361 -18.31 -5.18 12.97
N LEU A 362 -18.00 -4.09 13.67
CA LEU A 362 -17.20 -2.94 13.20
C LEU A 362 -17.81 -2.16 12.02
N TYR A 363 -18.93 -2.61 11.45
CA TYR A 363 -19.62 -1.98 10.32
C TYR A 363 -20.79 -1.10 10.75
N ASN A 364 -21.58 -1.61 11.68
CA ASN A 364 -22.87 -1.06 12.05
C ASN A 364 -22.80 -0.55 13.49
N TRP A 365 -22.82 0.77 13.64
CA TRP A 365 -22.56 1.45 14.91
C TRP A 365 -23.86 1.97 15.52
N THR A 366 -24.13 1.60 16.76
CA THR A 366 -25.22 2.15 17.58
C THR A 366 -24.71 3.37 18.33
N ASP A 367 -25.40 4.50 18.19
CA ASP A 367 -25.13 5.70 18.99
C ASP A 367 -25.51 5.45 20.46
N GLU A 368 -24.53 5.62 21.36
CA GLU A 368 -24.67 5.50 22.81
C GLU A 368 -24.62 6.89 23.51
N GLY A 369 -24.48 7.97 22.73
CA GLY A 369 -24.45 9.36 23.18
C GLY A 369 -23.08 9.87 23.61
N LEU A 370 -23.06 11.01 24.30
CA LEU A 370 -21.83 11.63 24.80
C LEU A 370 -21.33 10.90 26.05
N ALA A 371 -20.22 10.16 25.93
CA ALA A 371 -19.48 9.54 27.02
C ALA A 371 -18.97 10.58 28.03
N LEU A 372 -18.47 11.72 27.54
CA LEU A 372 -18.03 12.87 28.32
C LEU A 372 -18.63 14.14 27.70
N ARG A 373 -19.35 14.95 28.48
CA ARG A 373 -19.94 16.21 28.00
C ARG A 373 -19.06 17.40 28.35
N ALA A 374 -18.89 18.32 27.40
CA ALA A 374 -18.27 19.61 27.65
C ALA A 374 -19.18 20.51 28.51
N ILE A 375 -18.57 21.37 29.32
CA ILE A 375 -19.26 22.18 30.33
C ILE A 375 -19.42 23.62 29.84
N ALA A 376 -20.66 24.10 29.77
CA ALA A 376 -20.94 25.41 29.18
C ALA A 376 -20.53 26.59 30.06
N SER A 377 -20.63 26.46 31.39
CA SER A 377 -20.37 27.56 32.33
C SER A 377 -20.22 27.06 33.77
N MET A 378 -19.77 27.93 34.68
CA MET A 378 -19.78 27.64 36.12
C MET A 378 -21.19 27.38 36.67
N GLU A 379 -22.22 28.01 36.10
CA GLU A 379 -23.61 27.80 36.50
C GLU A 379 -24.10 26.38 36.16
N ALA A 380 -23.54 25.76 35.12
CA ALA A 380 -23.90 24.40 34.71
C ALA A 380 -23.64 23.36 35.82
N PHE A 381 -22.63 23.55 36.67
CA PHE A 381 -22.39 22.67 37.82
C PHE A 381 -23.52 22.67 38.86
N GLU A 382 -24.41 23.66 38.85
CA GLU A 382 -25.52 23.75 39.80
C GLU A 382 -26.88 23.54 39.11
N THR A 383 -26.97 23.86 37.81
CA THR A 383 -28.23 23.87 37.04
C THR A 383 -28.40 22.67 36.11
N ASP A 384 -27.31 22.07 35.63
CA ASP A 384 -27.38 20.85 34.83
C ASP A 384 -27.57 19.63 35.77
N PRO A 385 -28.62 18.83 35.60
CA PRO A 385 -28.90 17.70 36.48
C PRO A 385 -27.78 16.66 36.54
N GLN A 386 -27.04 16.47 35.45
CA GLN A 386 -25.96 15.49 35.42
C GLN A 386 -24.70 16.07 36.07
N PHE A 387 -24.28 17.30 35.71
CA PHE A 387 -23.06 17.89 36.27
C PHE A 387 -23.16 18.18 37.77
N SER A 388 -24.34 18.62 38.24
CA SER A 388 -24.58 18.84 39.68
C SER A 388 -24.45 17.56 40.51
N GLN A 389 -24.75 16.40 39.92
CA GLN A 389 -24.55 15.11 40.56
C GLN A 389 -23.09 14.63 40.45
N LEU A 390 -22.51 14.65 39.24
CA LEU A 390 -21.16 14.10 39.00
C LEU A 390 -20.05 14.88 39.75
N TYR A 391 -20.23 16.19 39.93
CA TYR A 391 -19.23 17.07 40.54
C TYR A 391 -19.69 17.66 41.88
N ALA A 392 -20.64 17.00 42.55
CA ALA A 392 -21.13 17.39 43.87
C ALA A 392 -19.97 17.44 44.89
N GLY A 393 -19.80 18.59 45.56
CA GLY A 393 -18.78 18.75 46.60
C GLY A 393 -17.35 18.93 46.10
N ARG A 394 -17.13 19.03 44.78
CA ARG A 394 -15.81 19.37 44.22
C ARG A 394 -15.53 20.87 44.33
N ASP A 395 -14.35 21.21 44.82
CA ASP A 395 -13.88 22.59 45.00
C ASP A 395 -13.12 23.14 43.77
N ASP A 396 -12.71 22.25 42.87
CA ASP A 396 -11.88 22.52 41.69
C ASP A 396 -12.67 22.69 40.38
N LYS A 397 -13.98 22.95 40.47
CA LYS A 397 -14.90 23.14 39.32
C LYS A 397 -14.40 24.17 38.29
N ALA A 398 -13.66 25.19 38.73
CA ALA A 398 -13.09 26.19 37.83
C ALA A 398 -11.98 25.63 36.93
N GLU A 399 -11.15 24.73 37.45
CA GLU A 399 -10.13 24.03 36.65
C GLU A 399 -10.81 23.04 35.71
N ILE A 400 -11.77 22.25 36.18
CA ILE A 400 -12.57 21.35 35.33
C ILE A 400 -13.20 22.11 34.15
N LEU A 401 -13.80 23.29 34.40
CA LEU A 401 -14.34 24.15 33.34
C LEU A 401 -13.25 24.67 32.39
N ASN A 402 -12.06 24.94 32.90
CA ASN A 402 -10.94 25.38 32.09
C ASN A 402 -10.37 24.26 31.21
N ASP A 403 -10.71 23.00 31.49
CA ASP A 403 -10.12 21.84 30.82
C ASP A 403 -11.10 21.25 29.80
N ILE A 404 -12.36 21.11 30.19
CA ILE A 404 -13.43 20.51 29.36
C ILE A 404 -14.61 21.47 29.14
N GLY A 405 -14.35 22.77 29.17
CA GLY A 405 -15.35 23.78 28.81
C GLY A 405 -15.74 23.74 27.34
N THR A 406 -16.92 24.25 26.99
CA THR A 406 -17.35 24.33 25.58
C THR A 406 -16.46 25.24 24.72
N ASN A 407 -15.60 26.06 25.32
CA ASN A 407 -14.60 26.88 24.64
C ASN A 407 -13.16 26.34 24.82
N ARG A 408 -13.01 25.03 25.00
CA ARG A 408 -11.73 24.33 25.20
C ARG A 408 -11.53 23.23 24.18
N ILE A 409 -10.26 22.87 24.00
CA ILE A 409 -9.85 21.83 23.06
C ILE A 409 -9.81 20.51 23.80
N ILE A 410 -10.59 19.56 23.29
CA ILE A 410 -10.61 18.16 23.75
C ILE A 410 -10.31 17.34 22.52
N GLU A 411 -9.11 16.78 22.45
CA GLU A 411 -8.62 16.09 21.26
C GLU A 411 -8.19 14.66 21.57
N ARG A 412 -8.34 13.79 20.57
CA ARG A 412 -7.88 12.40 20.54
C ARG A 412 -8.20 11.53 21.77
N PRO A 413 -9.47 11.47 22.23
CA PRO A 413 -9.81 10.66 23.39
C PRO A 413 -9.53 9.18 23.12
N LYS A 414 -8.85 8.51 24.06
CA LYS A 414 -8.62 7.06 24.07
C LYS A 414 -9.09 6.49 25.39
N VAL A 415 -9.69 5.31 25.35
CA VAL A 415 -10.19 4.61 26.54
C VAL A 415 -9.47 3.27 26.66
N ILE A 416 -9.17 2.84 27.88
CA ILE A 416 -8.78 1.47 28.21
C ILE A 416 -9.50 1.01 29.48
N TYR A 417 -9.67 -0.29 29.64
CA TYR A 417 -10.19 -0.87 30.88
C TYR A 417 -9.06 -1.21 31.86
N ASN A 418 -9.24 -0.85 33.14
CA ASN A 418 -8.33 -1.19 34.23
C ASN A 418 -8.97 -2.27 35.12
N GLU A 419 -8.42 -3.48 35.11
CA GLU A 419 -8.95 -4.62 35.86
C GLU A 419 -8.79 -4.45 37.37
N THR A 420 -7.73 -3.77 37.81
CA THR A 420 -7.42 -3.57 39.23
C THR A 420 -8.44 -2.65 39.90
N THR A 421 -8.78 -1.53 39.26
CA THR A 421 -9.75 -0.55 39.79
C THR A 421 -11.17 -0.86 39.37
N GLY A 422 -11.33 -1.67 38.32
CA GLY A 422 -12.60 -1.99 37.73
C GLY A 422 -13.18 -0.90 36.82
N LYS A 423 -12.41 0.15 36.51
CA LYS A 423 -12.86 1.36 35.80
C LYS A 423 -12.47 1.38 34.33
N TYR A 424 -13.26 2.05 33.51
CA TYR A 424 -12.85 2.55 32.20
C TYR A 424 -12.13 3.89 32.40
N VAL A 425 -10.94 4.00 31.83
CA VAL A 425 -10.06 5.17 31.97
C VAL A 425 -9.91 5.80 30.60
N MET A 426 -10.40 7.04 30.47
CA MET A 426 -10.24 7.85 29.28
C MET A 426 -9.07 8.82 29.47
N TRP A 427 -8.21 8.94 28.46
CA TRP A 427 -7.23 10.02 28.34
C TRP A 427 -7.53 10.85 27.09
N MET A 428 -7.28 12.15 27.17
CA MET A 428 -7.47 13.08 26.06
C MET A 428 -6.46 14.23 26.13
N HIS A 429 -6.15 14.79 24.97
CA HIS A 429 -5.45 16.07 24.89
C HIS A 429 -6.41 17.16 25.33
N THR A 430 -6.04 17.86 26.41
CA THR A 430 -6.77 19.02 26.91
C THR A 430 -5.96 20.28 26.66
N ASP A 431 -6.51 21.21 25.89
CA ASP A 431 -5.83 22.46 25.57
C ASP A 431 -6.72 23.69 25.71
N GLY A 432 -6.05 24.84 25.81
CA GLY A 432 -6.68 26.12 25.99
C GLY A 432 -5.69 27.21 26.38
N PRO A 433 -6.21 28.39 26.73
CA PRO A 433 -5.41 29.46 27.27
C PRO A 433 -4.82 29.09 28.64
N THR A 434 -3.70 29.71 28.98
CA THR A 434 -3.09 29.65 30.30
C THR A 434 -3.10 31.04 30.96
N ALA A 435 -2.68 31.14 32.22
CA ALA A 435 -2.53 32.42 32.91
C ALA A 435 -1.62 33.42 32.16
N THR A 436 -0.72 32.92 31.30
CA THR A 436 0.27 33.73 30.58
C THR A 436 0.10 33.76 29.07
N SER A 437 -0.88 33.05 28.51
CA SER A 437 -1.11 32.98 27.06
C SER A 437 -2.59 32.79 26.73
N THR A 438 -3.09 33.54 25.75
CA THR A 438 -4.47 33.41 25.26
C THR A 438 -4.60 32.45 24.08
N ALA A 439 -3.51 31.77 23.67
CA ALA A 439 -3.55 30.84 22.55
C ALA A 439 -4.25 29.53 22.96
N ASN A 440 -5.04 28.96 22.05
CA ASN A 440 -5.81 27.74 22.31
C ASN A 440 -4.95 26.48 22.52
N TYR A 441 -3.67 26.52 22.15
CA TYR A 441 -2.73 25.39 22.26
C TYR A 441 -1.57 25.65 23.24
N ALA A 442 -1.76 26.59 24.18
CA ALA A 442 -0.73 27.00 25.13
C ALA A 442 -0.66 26.08 26.36
N LYS A 443 -1.76 25.41 26.69
CA LYS A 443 -1.87 24.59 27.90
C LYS A 443 -1.17 23.26 27.70
N ALA A 444 -1.37 22.57 26.57
CA ALA A 444 -0.68 21.34 26.18
C ALA A 444 -0.55 20.32 27.32
N GLU A 445 -1.69 19.89 27.88
CA GLU A 445 -1.78 18.90 28.96
C GLU A 445 -2.57 17.68 28.52
N ALA A 446 -2.34 16.56 29.22
CA ALA A 446 -3.16 15.36 29.08
C ALA A 446 -4.10 15.26 30.28
N GLY A 447 -5.40 15.09 30.02
CA GLY A 447 -6.44 14.96 31.04
C GLY A 447 -7.05 13.56 31.04
N TYR A 448 -7.46 13.10 32.22
CA TYR A 448 -8.12 11.81 32.37
C TYR A 448 -9.57 11.92 32.85
N ALA A 449 -10.38 10.91 32.56
CA ALA A 449 -11.72 10.75 33.09
C ALA A 449 -12.02 9.28 33.38
N LEU A 450 -12.90 9.01 34.35
CA LEU A 450 -13.19 7.65 34.83
C LEU A 450 -14.68 7.33 34.68
N SER A 451 -15.00 6.07 34.35
CA SER A 451 -16.37 5.56 34.41
C SER A 451 -16.45 4.11 34.88
N ASP A 452 -17.61 3.76 35.45
CA ASP A 452 -18.00 2.38 35.74
C ASP A 452 -18.63 1.66 34.53
N SER A 453 -18.94 2.41 33.47
CA SER A 453 -19.57 1.92 32.23
C SER A 453 -18.73 2.27 31.02
N PRO A 454 -18.64 1.41 29.99
CA PRO A 454 -17.96 1.77 28.75
C PRO A 454 -18.65 2.97 28.06
N THR A 455 -19.95 3.15 28.23
CA THR A 455 -20.69 4.27 27.59
C THR A 455 -20.75 5.54 28.44
N GLY A 456 -20.14 5.54 29.63
CA GLY A 456 -20.20 6.67 30.55
C GLY A 456 -21.48 6.73 31.40
N PRO A 457 -21.80 7.90 31.98
CA PRO A 457 -21.01 9.13 31.87
C PRO A 457 -19.63 8.97 32.52
N PHE A 458 -18.62 9.56 31.89
CA PHE A 458 -17.30 9.70 32.46
C PHE A 458 -17.25 10.92 33.38
N VAL A 459 -16.62 10.76 34.54
CA VAL A 459 -16.34 11.84 35.48
C VAL A 459 -14.93 12.34 35.20
N TYR A 460 -14.81 13.60 34.80
CA TYR A 460 -13.50 14.21 34.57
C TYR A 460 -12.70 14.30 35.87
N GLY A 461 -11.43 13.93 35.79
CA GLY A 461 -10.45 14.09 36.86
C GLY A 461 -9.85 15.48 36.81
N GLU A 462 -8.67 15.55 36.21
CA GLU A 462 -7.81 16.71 36.07
C GLU A 462 -6.87 16.50 34.86
N SER A 463 -6.12 17.51 34.48
CA SER A 463 -5.05 17.41 33.48
C SER A 463 -3.70 17.84 34.01
N PHE A 464 -2.66 17.34 33.36
CA PHE A 464 -1.30 17.66 33.75
C PHE A 464 -0.30 17.78 32.60
N ARG A 465 0.81 18.45 32.90
CA ARG A 465 2.08 18.26 32.20
C ARG A 465 2.71 16.91 32.59
N MET A 466 3.22 16.19 31.60
CA MET A 466 3.73 14.82 31.68
C MET A 466 5.25 14.78 31.95
N ASP A 467 5.93 13.71 31.51
CA ASP A 467 7.37 13.52 31.67
C ASP A 467 8.21 14.56 30.94
N ARG A 468 9.43 14.77 31.45
CA ARG A 468 10.32 15.87 31.07
C ARG A 468 11.61 15.34 30.45
N ALA A 469 12.27 16.13 29.62
CA ALA A 469 13.58 15.77 29.09
C ALA A 469 14.59 15.50 30.24
N PRO A 470 15.40 14.42 30.18
CA PRO A 470 16.38 14.14 31.21
C PRO A 470 17.46 15.25 31.24
N LYS A 471 18.07 15.45 32.41
CA LYS A 471 18.99 16.58 32.68
C LYS A 471 20.19 16.62 31.73
N ASP A 472 20.64 15.47 31.26
CA ASP A 472 21.77 15.25 30.35
C ASP A 472 21.36 15.07 28.89
N ALA A 473 20.08 15.32 28.55
CA ALA A 473 19.61 15.27 27.17
C ALA A 473 20.42 16.21 26.26
N THR A 474 20.94 15.67 25.16
CA THR A 474 21.67 16.45 24.13
C THR A 474 20.76 17.34 23.30
N TYR A 475 19.47 17.01 23.23
CA TYR A 475 18.41 17.80 22.61
C TYR A 475 17.26 18.00 23.59
N ASN A 476 16.80 19.24 23.74
CA ASN A 476 15.58 19.62 24.47
C ASN A 476 14.93 20.78 23.72
N GLY A 477 13.82 20.50 23.04
CA GLY A 477 13.14 21.46 22.17
C GLY A 477 12.45 22.59 22.94
N GLN A 478 12.06 22.36 24.20
CA GLN A 478 11.32 23.33 25.03
C GLN A 478 11.74 23.29 26.51
N PRO A 479 12.98 23.71 26.85
CA PRO A 479 13.48 23.63 28.22
C PRO A 479 12.70 24.50 29.23
N ASN A 480 12.01 25.54 28.76
CA ASN A 480 11.25 26.46 29.61
C ASN A 480 9.77 26.07 29.78
N GLN A 481 9.30 25.03 29.09
CA GLN A 481 7.92 24.56 29.11
C GLN A 481 7.88 23.02 29.17
N PRO A 482 8.46 22.40 30.22
CA PRO A 482 8.64 20.96 30.26
C PRO A 482 7.30 20.21 30.37
N GLY A 483 7.27 18.96 29.88
CA GLY A 483 6.13 18.06 30.05
C GLY A 483 4.92 18.39 29.17
N MET A 484 5.09 19.06 28.03
CA MET A 484 3.96 19.27 27.10
C MET A 484 3.36 17.92 26.68
N ALA A 485 2.05 17.84 26.53
CA ALA A 485 1.37 16.72 25.92
C ALA A 485 0.30 17.23 24.96
N ARG A 486 0.39 16.82 23.69
CA ARG A 486 -0.60 17.14 22.65
C ARG A 486 -1.17 15.87 22.05
N ASP A 487 -1.06 15.68 20.74
CA ASP A 487 -1.43 14.45 20.05
C ASP A 487 -0.97 13.21 20.83
N MET A 488 -1.92 12.36 21.20
CA MET A 488 -1.67 11.24 22.10
C MET A 488 -2.45 9.98 21.76
N THR A 489 -1.97 8.86 22.30
CA THR A 489 -2.68 7.59 22.35
C THR A 489 -2.37 6.83 23.64
N LEU A 490 -3.18 5.80 23.93
CA LEU A 490 -2.94 4.84 24.99
C LEU A 490 -2.50 3.51 24.40
N PHE A 491 -1.61 2.82 25.11
CA PHE A 491 -1.27 1.43 24.84
C PHE A 491 -1.27 0.66 26.15
N LYS A 492 -1.94 -0.49 26.18
CA LYS A 492 -1.94 -1.41 27.31
C LYS A 492 -1.28 -2.70 26.86
N ASP A 493 -0.22 -3.07 27.55
CA ASP A 493 0.57 -4.26 27.24
C ASP A 493 -0.06 -5.52 27.84
N ASP A 494 0.42 -6.67 27.39
CA ASP A 494 -0.11 -7.99 27.75
C ASP A 494 0.00 -8.29 29.26
N ASP A 495 0.96 -7.65 29.95
CA ASP A 495 1.17 -7.78 31.39
C ASP A 495 0.27 -6.85 32.23
N GLY A 496 -0.58 -6.04 31.58
CA GLY A 496 -1.44 -5.06 32.22
C GLY A 496 -0.75 -3.73 32.52
N THR A 497 0.50 -3.52 32.12
CA THR A 497 1.11 -2.18 32.16
C THR A 497 0.49 -1.29 31.10
N ALA A 498 0.09 -0.07 31.47
CA ALA A 498 -0.41 0.91 30.52
C ALA A 498 0.60 2.05 30.31
N TYR A 499 0.56 2.61 29.10
CA TYR A 499 1.44 3.66 28.65
C TYR A 499 0.64 4.77 27.97
N LEU A 500 1.03 6.02 28.23
CA LEU A 500 0.60 7.17 27.46
C LEU A 500 1.71 7.53 26.47
N ILE A 501 1.36 7.65 25.19
CA ILE A 501 2.28 8.01 24.11
C ILE A 501 1.83 9.34 23.54
N TYR A 502 2.71 10.34 23.50
CA TYR A 502 2.31 11.71 23.17
C TYR A 502 3.43 12.57 22.57
N SER A 503 3.02 13.53 21.75
CA SER A 503 3.91 14.57 21.22
C SER A 503 4.19 15.64 22.29
N SER A 504 5.49 15.91 22.50
CA SER A 504 5.98 16.88 23.48
C SER A 504 7.03 17.82 22.88
N GLU A 505 7.49 18.78 23.69
CA GLU A 505 8.54 19.74 23.34
C GLU A 505 8.21 20.52 22.05
N GLU A 506 7.02 21.11 21.97
CA GLU A 506 6.48 21.76 20.76
C GLU A 506 6.28 20.78 19.58
N ASN A 507 5.79 19.59 19.92
CA ASN A 507 5.60 18.45 19.00
C ASN A 507 6.88 17.93 18.36
N LEU A 508 8.07 18.33 18.85
CA LEU A 508 9.35 17.96 18.28
C LEU A 508 9.78 16.54 18.67
N THR A 509 9.28 16.02 19.79
CA THR A 509 9.71 14.73 20.35
C THR A 509 8.52 13.90 20.78
N MET A 510 8.52 12.61 20.43
CA MET A 510 7.52 11.64 20.91
C MET A 510 7.97 11.07 22.26
N TYR A 511 7.08 11.03 23.24
CA TYR A 511 7.31 10.40 24.55
C TYR A 511 6.48 9.14 24.66
N ILE A 512 7.04 8.13 25.34
CA ILE A 512 6.31 6.94 25.80
C ILE A 512 6.51 6.89 27.31
N SER A 513 5.41 7.00 28.06
CA SER A 513 5.42 7.14 29.51
C SER A 513 4.59 6.07 30.18
N LYS A 514 5.16 5.37 31.16
CA LYS A 514 4.46 4.37 31.97
C LYS A 514 3.45 5.05 32.90
N LEU A 515 2.23 4.54 32.93
CA LEU A 515 1.17 4.99 33.83
C LEU A 515 1.24 4.25 35.18
N ASN A 516 0.77 4.91 36.24
CA ASN A 516 0.61 4.33 37.57
C ASN A 516 -0.48 3.23 37.61
N ASP A 517 -0.61 2.49 38.71
CA ASP A 517 -1.53 1.33 38.80
C ASP A 517 -3.02 1.67 38.60
N THR A 518 -3.41 2.92 38.83
CA THR A 518 -4.77 3.43 38.59
C THR A 518 -4.98 3.96 37.16
N TYR A 519 -3.91 4.02 36.36
CA TYR A 519 -3.84 4.62 35.03
C TYR A 519 -4.22 6.11 34.98
N THR A 520 -4.06 6.85 36.07
CA THR A 520 -4.51 8.26 36.19
C THR A 520 -3.38 9.28 36.10
N ASP A 521 -2.10 8.84 36.13
CA ASP A 521 -0.94 9.73 35.92
C ASP A 521 0.32 8.90 35.57
N VAL A 522 1.41 9.57 35.17
CA VAL A 522 2.71 8.95 34.87
C VAL A 522 3.47 8.59 36.15
N VAL A 523 4.14 7.43 36.17
CA VAL A 523 4.85 6.88 37.35
C VAL A 523 5.89 7.84 37.93
N GLY A 524 6.48 8.71 37.10
CA GLY A 524 7.53 9.64 37.48
C GLY A 524 7.20 10.60 38.63
N TRP A 525 5.92 10.88 38.85
CA TRP A 525 5.43 11.73 39.95
C TRP A 525 4.98 10.95 41.18
N HIS A 526 4.96 9.62 41.14
CA HIS A 526 4.38 8.78 42.20
C HIS A 526 5.38 7.75 42.71
N LYS A 527 6.67 8.11 42.79
CA LYS A 527 7.74 7.17 43.18
C LYS A 527 7.68 6.76 44.65
N ASP A 528 6.93 7.48 45.47
CA ASP A 528 6.61 7.11 46.84
C ASP A 528 5.36 6.21 46.98
N GLY A 529 4.66 5.94 45.87
CA GLY A 529 3.44 5.14 45.80
C GLY A 529 2.16 5.91 46.16
N ASN A 530 2.22 7.22 46.38
CA ASN A 530 1.04 8.03 46.68
C ASN A 530 0.28 8.44 45.41
N LEU A 531 -1.02 8.69 45.54
CA LEU A 531 -1.86 9.17 44.43
C LEU A 531 -1.65 10.65 44.10
N GLU A 532 -1.21 11.46 45.07
CA GLU A 532 -0.82 12.84 44.80
C GLU A 532 0.59 12.90 44.23
N ARG A 533 0.85 13.87 43.36
CA ARG A 533 2.18 14.07 42.78
C ARG A 533 3.20 14.44 43.86
N ASP A 534 4.36 13.80 43.77
CA ASP A 534 5.56 14.14 44.52
C ASP A 534 5.93 15.62 44.37
N THR A 535 6.49 16.21 45.43
CA THR A 535 7.03 17.59 45.39
C THR A 535 8.21 17.75 44.44
N GLU A 536 8.89 16.66 44.12
CA GLU A 536 10.03 16.61 43.21
C GLU A 536 9.77 15.54 42.14
N TYR A 537 10.07 15.86 40.88
CA TYR A 537 9.96 14.92 39.76
C TYR A 537 11.10 13.89 39.81
N LYS A 538 10.76 12.60 39.89
CA LYS A 538 11.72 11.51 40.17
C LYS A 538 11.72 10.40 39.11
N ALA A 539 11.19 10.65 37.92
CA ALA A 539 11.20 9.68 36.83
C ALA A 539 12.62 9.25 36.44
N VAL A 540 12.77 7.97 36.14
CA VAL A 540 14.01 7.35 35.66
C VAL A 540 13.90 7.13 34.15
N TYR A 541 14.73 7.82 33.39
CA TYR A 541 14.78 7.68 31.93
C TYR A 541 15.24 6.27 31.54
N GLY A 542 14.52 5.62 30.62
CA GLY A 542 14.75 4.23 30.22
C GLY A 542 14.05 3.19 31.11
N GLU A 543 13.45 3.59 32.23
CA GLU A 543 12.69 2.68 33.12
C GLU A 543 11.22 3.09 33.29
N ASP A 544 10.94 4.39 33.38
CA ASP A 544 9.57 4.92 33.50
C ASP A 544 9.07 5.57 32.21
N TYR A 545 10.00 6.10 31.40
CA TYR A 545 9.68 6.73 30.13
C TYR A 545 10.90 6.76 29.20
N VAL A 546 10.63 6.91 27.91
CA VAL A 546 11.63 7.16 26.87
C VAL A 546 11.21 8.28 25.92
N ARG A 547 12.19 8.80 25.19
CA ARG A 547 12.00 9.81 24.14
C ARG A 547 12.35 9.20 22.79
N VAL A 548 11.39 9.13 21.89
CA VAL A 548 11.53 8.50 20.58
C VAL A 548 11.73 9.57 19.51
N PHE A 549 12.86 9.46 18.80
CA PHE A 549 13.36 10.40 17.77
C PHE A 549 13.26 11.91 18.15
N PRO A 550 13.99 12.39 19.17
CA PRO A 550 13.98 13.81 19.52
C PRO A 550 14.30 14.73 18.34
N GLY A 551 13.43 15.71 18.09
CA GLY A 551 13.55 16.65 16.97
C GLY A 551 12.99 16.17 15.63
N ALA A 552 12.47 14.94 15.55
CA ALA A 552 11.90 14.40 14.30
C ALA A 552 10.49 14.92 13.98
N GLN A 553 9.86 15.63 14.92
CA GLN A 553 8.57 16.31 14.76
C GLN A 553 7.46 15.37 14.27
N ARG A 554 7.17 14.33 15.07
CA ARG A 554 6.12 13.33 14.82
C ARG A 554 4.90 13.59 15.70
N GLU A 555 3.72 13.30 15.17
CA GLU A 555 2.43 13.43 15.86
C GLU A 555 1.50 12.25 15.56
N ALA A 556 0.27 12.31 16.08
CA ALA A 556 -0.77 11.30 15.96
C ALA A 556 -0.27 9.85 16.16
N PRO A 557 0.32 9.51 17.31
CA PRO A 557 0.89 8.18 17.53
C PRO A 557 -0.20 7.09 17.54
N GLN A 558 0.07 5.96 16.89
CA GLN A 558 -0.74 4.74 16.98
C GLN A 558 0.20 3.58 17.33
N VAL A 559 0.00 2.93 18.48
CA VAL A 559 0.88 1.87 18.98
C VAL A 559 0.11 0.56 19.07
N PHE A 560 0.72 -0.53 18.61
CA PHE A 560 0.19 -1.88 18.74
C PHE A 560 1.34 -2.89 18.87
N LYS A 561 1.01 -4.12 19.25
CA LYS A 561 1.98 -5.20 19.45
C LYS A 561 1.63 -6.39 18.56
N TYR A 562 2.63 -7.00 17.97
CA TYR A 562 2.48 -8.18 17.12
C TYR A 562 3.75 -9.03 17.13
N GLU A 563 3.62 -10.35 17.29
CA GLU A 563 4.74 -11.30 17.40
C GLU A 563 5.84 -10.86 18.41
N GLY A 564 5.41 -10.30 19.55
CA GLY A 564 6.32 -9.83 20.60
C GLY A 564 7.07 -8.53 20.29
N LYS A 565 6.74 -7.85 19.20
CA LYS A 565 7.33 -6.54 18.82
C LYS A 565 6.32 -5.42 18.96
N TYR A 566 6.81 -4.23 19.32
CA TYR A 566 6.03 -3.00 19.38
C TYR A 566 6.16 -2.26 18.07
N TYR A 567 5.03 -1.87 17.49
CA TYR A 567 4.94 -1.06 16.29
C TYR A 567 4.34 0.29 16.65
N MET A 568 4.91 1.36 16.11
CA MET A 568 4.34 2.70 16.24
C MET A 568 4.24 3.36 14.87
N VAL A 569 3.02 3.72 14.47
CA VAL A 569 2.74 4.57 13.31
C VAL A 569 2.54 6.01 13.80
N SER A 570 3.04 6.99 13.05
CA SER A 570 2.90 8.42 13.35
C SER A 570 2.79 9.24 12.06
N SER A 571 2.17 10.43 12.13
CA SER A 571 2.23 11.43 11.05
C SER A 571 3.35 12.46 11.32
N GLY A 572 3.69 13.27 10.32
CA GLY A 572 4.40 14.53 10.55
C GLY A 572 3.44 15.62 11.05
N ALA A 573 3.98 16.73 11.55
CA ALA A 573 3.19 17.84 12.09
C ALA A 573 2.90 18.94 11.05
N THR A 574 1.76 18.81 10.34
CA THR A 574 1.33 19.75 9.29
C THR A 574 -0.07 20.32 9.51
N GLY A 575 -0.57 20.30 10.75
CA GLY A 575 -1.93 20.72 11.06
C GLY A 575 -2.95 19.78 10.41
N TRP A 576 -3.95 20.35 9.74
CA TRP A 576 -4.99 19.56 9.06
C TRP A 576 -4.54 18.94 7.73
N ASP A 577 -3.44 19.43 7.14
CA ASP A 577 -2.98 18.93 5.84
C ASP A 577 -2.43 17.50 6.01
N PRO A 578 -2.91 16.52 5.22
CA PRO A 578 -2.43 15.15 5.32
C PRO A 578 -1.00 15.02 4.80
N ASN A 579 -0.23 14.10 5.38
CA ASN A 579 1.18 13.90 5.06
C ASN A 579 1.56 12.41 5.07
N ALA A 580 2.80 12.10 4.71
CA ALA A 580 3.30 10.74 4.65
C ALA A 580 3.54 10.17 6.07
N ALA A 581 2.65 9.27 6.50
CA ALA A 581 2.82 8.54 7.74
C ALA A 581 4.06 7.66 7.68
N LYS A 582 4.71 7.51 8.84
CA LYS A 582 5.88 6.65 9.03
C LYS A 582 5.64 5.71 10.19
N TYR A 583 6.21 4.52 10.11
CA TYR A 583 6.22 3.56 11.20
C TYR A 583 7.64 3.24 11.68
N THR A 584 7.74 2.77 12.91
CA THR A 584 8.95 2.27 13.55
C THR A 584 8.61 1.03 14.38
N VAL A 585 9.62 0.22 14.70
CA VAL A 585 9.48 -1.05 15.41
C VAL A 585 10.54 -1.16 16.50
N ALA A 586 10.17 -1.71 17.65
CA ALA A 586 11.09 -2.03 18.75
C ALA A 586 10.79 -3.42 19.35
N ASP A 587 11.83 -4.08 19.87
CA ASP A 587 11.69 -5.35 20.59
C ASP A 587 11.28 -5.15 22.05
N ASP A 588 11.52 -3.95 22.60
CA ASP A 588 11.16 -3.53 23.95
C ASP A 588 10.62 -2.10 23.88
N ILE A 589 9.53 -1.80 24.58
CA ILE A 589 8.84 -0.50 24.48
C ILE A 589 9.73 0.68 24.92
N PHE A 590 10.67 0.43 25.84
CA PHE A 590 11.68 1.39 26.30
C PHE A 590 13.07 1.14 25.70
N GLY A 591 13.17 0.19 24.77
CA GLY A 591 14.38 -0.11 24.02
C GLY A 591 14.66 0.84 22.86
N GLU A 592 15.54 0.40 21.98
CA GLU A 592 15.89 1.13 20.75
C GLU A 592 14.82 0.92 19.67
N TRP A 593 14.27 2.03 19.18
CA TRP A 593 13.32 2.04 18.08
C TRP A 593 14.05 2.15 16.73
N LYS A 594 13.76 1.22 15.81
CA LYS A 594 14.39 1.19 14.47
C LYS A 594 14.07 2.44 13.67
N ALA A 595 14.93 2.79 12.70
CA ALA A 595 14.74 3.94 11.83
C ALA A 595 13.33 3.98 11.19
N LEU A 596 12.75 5.19 11.12
CA LEU A 596 11.41 5.43 10.56
C LEU A 596 11.31 5.02 9.09
N ARG A 597 10.30 4.22 8.75
CA ARG A 597 9.97 3.74 7.39
C ARG A 597 8.63 4.29 6.94
N TYR A 598 8.39 4.43 5.63
CA TYR A 598 7.09 4.88 5.11
C TYR A 598 6.01 3.82 5.35
N PHE A 599 4.86 4.24 5.88
CA PHE A 599 3.74 3.32 6.16
C PHE A 599 2.84 3.10 4.93
N ALA A 600 2.57 4.17 4.17
CA ALA A 600 1.85 4.14 2.91
C ALA A 600 2.79 4.56 1.76
N PRO A 601 3.72 3.71 1.30
CA PRO A 601 4.76 4.09 0.34
C PRO A 601 4.20 4.56 -1.01
N SER A 602 2.98 4.16 -1.38
CA SER A 602 2.27 4.61 -2.58
C SER A 602 1.58 5.98 -2.40
N SER A 603 1.61 6.58 -1.21
CA SER A 603 0.92 7.83 -0.91
C SER A 603 1.75 8.80 -0.07
N SER A 604 1.93 10.02 -0.57
CA SER A 604 2.55 11.12 0.17
C SER A 604 1.65 11.77 1.22
N THR A 605 0.38 11.35 1.29
CA THR A 605 -0.66 11.93 2.15
C THR A 605 -1.41 10.88 2.96
N THR A 606 -0.91 9.64 3.01
CA THR A 606 -1.59 8.52 3.69
C THR A 606 -3.06 8.41 3.25
N PHE A 607 -3.26 8.47 1.93
CA PHE A 607 -4.56 8.47 1.26
C PHE A 607 -5.48 9.63 1.69
N GLY A 608 -4.88 10.81 1.90
CA GLY A 608 -5.58 12.01 2.35
C GLY A 608 -6.12 11.88 3.78
N SER A 609 -5.39 11.18 4.65
CA SER A 609 -5.78 10.98 6.06
C SER A 609 -4.63 11.20 7.03
N GLN A 610 -4.96 11.35 8.29
CA GLN A 610 -4.04 11.35 9.42
C GLN A 610 -4.46 10.23 10.38
N GLY A 611 -3.52 9.39 10.80
CA GLY A 611 -3.84 8.25 11.66
C GLY A 611 -4.37 8.68 13.03
N THR A 612 -5.14 7.81 13.69
CA THR A 612 -5.67 8.06 15.04
C THR A 612 -5.60 6.86 15.98
N ALA A 613 -5.82 5.65 15.47
CA ALA A 613 -5.71 4.41 16.22
C ALA A 613 -5.45 3.23 15.27
N ILE A 614 -5.05 2.09 15.85
CA ILE A 614 -4.99 0.81 15.16
C ILE A 614 -5.87 -0.17 15.93
N ILE A 615 -6.79 -0.85 15.25
CA ILE A 615 -7.70 -1.83 15.84
C ILE A 615 -7.06 -3.21 15.75
N PRO A 616 -6.75 -3.87 16.88
CA PRO A 616 -6.41 -5.29 16.89
C PRO A 616 -7.69 -6.12 16.79
N VAL A 617 -8.11 -6.49 15.58
CA VAL A 617 -9.31 -7.32 15.37
C VAL A 617 -9.05 -8.73 15.87
N ASP A 618 -7.89 -9.27 15.52
CA ASP A 618 -7.35 -10.54 15.99
C ASP A 618 -5.82 -10.47 15.89
N ALA A 619 -5.19 -9.99 16.96
CA ALA A 619 -3.76 -9.69 16.96
C ALA A 619 -2.90 -10.95 16.81
N GLU A 620 -3.33 -12.11 17.31
CA GLU A 620 -2.59 -13.37 17.21
C GLU A 620 -2.49 -13.84 15.75
N GLU A 621 -3.57 -13.65 14.97
CA GLU A 621 -3.64 -13.96 13.54
C GLU A 621 -3.17 -12.81 12.62
N GLY A 622 -2.68 -11.70 13.19
CA GLY A 622 -2.15 -10.57 12.42
C GLY A 622 -3.22 -9.70 11.74
N LYS A 623 -4.44 -9.67 12.29
CA LYS A 623 -5.57 -8.90 11.74
C LYS A 623 -5.67 -7.54 12.41
N PHE A 624 -5.16 -6.53 11.72
CA PHE A 624 -5.16 -5.14 12.19
C PHE A 624 -5.79 -4.19 11.17
N ILE A 625 -6.49 -3.19 11.68
CA ILE A 625 -7.09 -2.11 10.87
C ILE A 625 -6.46 -0.78 11.27
N TYR A 626 -5.91 -0.06 10.30
CA TYR A 626 -5.57 1.35 10.46
C TYR A 626 -6.85 2.19 10.52
N MET A 627 -6.97 3.07 11.51
CA MET A 627 -7.99 4.12 11.55
C MET A 627 -7.33 5.47 11.33
N GLY A 628 -7.82 6.24 10.36
CA GLY A 628 -7.42 7.62 10.14
C GLY A 628 -8.61 8.55 9.88
N ASP A 629 -8.40 9.83 10.18
CA ASP A 629 -9.32 10.91 9.90
C ASP A 629 -8.88 11.64 8.61
N ARG A 630 -9.80 11.82 7.67
CA ARG A 630 -9.68 12.74 6.54
C ARG A 630 -10.33 14.05 6.98
N TRP A 631 -9.50 14.89 7.59
CA TRP A 631 -9.92 16.19 8.11
C TRP A 631 -10.39 17.14 7.00
N LYS A 632 -11.56 17.74 7.20
CA LYS A 632 -12.08 18.82 6.35
C LYS A 632 -12.10 20.11 7.16
N SER A 633 -10.98 20.82 7.21
CA SER A 633 -10.79 21.97 8.11
C SER A 633 -11.80 23.12 7.94
N SER A 634 -12.40 23.26 6.76
CA SER A 634 -13.47 24.23 6.51
C SER A 634 -14.83 23.82 7.08
N ASP A 635 -15.00 22.56 7.46
CA ASP A 635 -16.26 21.95 7.86
C ASP A 635 -15.99 20.63 8.61
N LEU A 636 -15.53 20.74 9.87
CA LEU A 636 -15.05 19.59 10.62
C LEU A 636 -16.13 18.54 10.90
N ALA A 637 -17.41 18.95 10.95
CA ALA A 637 -18.55 18.05 11.06
C ALA A 637 -18.61 17.04 9.90
N ASP A 638 -18.04 17.41 8.76
CA ASP A 638 -18.03 16.64 7.52
C ASP A 638 -16.66 16.00 7.22
N SER A 639 -15.78 15.92 8.24
CA SER A 639 -14.57 15.08 8.16
C SER A 639 -14.96 13.60 8.02
N ARG A 640 -14.08 12.80 7.40
CA ARG A 640 -14.36 11.40 7.02
C ARG A 640 -13.40 10.42 7.65
N TYR A 641 -13.75 9.14 7.62
CA TYR A 641 -12.94 8.06 8.19
C TYR A 641 -12.29 7.23 7.08
N ILE A 642 -10.99 6.98 7.21
CA ILE A 642 -10.21 6.10 6.33
C ILE A 642 -9.79 4.89 7.14
N TRP A 643 -10.53 3.79 6.99
CA TRP A 643 -10.23 2.51 7.63
C TRP A 643 -9.72 1.52 6.61
N LEU A 644 -8.52 1.00 6.81
CA LEU A 644 -7.82 0.16 5.84
C LEU A 644 -7.08 -0.99 6.55
N PRO A 645 -7.00 -2.17 5.94
CA PRO A 645 -6.25 -3.29 6.51
C PRO A 645 -4.74 -2.99 6.52
N ILE A 646 -4.03 -3.45 7.55
CA ILE A 646 -2.56 -3.38 7.63
C ILE A 646 -1.97 -4.67 7.09
N GLU A 647 -1.19 -4.58 6.02
CA GLU A 647 -0.54 -5.73 5.39
C GLU A 647 0.85 -5.96 5.99
N PHE A 648 1.11 -7.18 6.47
CA PHE A 648 2.45 -7.59 6.89
C PHE A 648 3.23 -8.19 5.74
N GLY A 649 4.43 -7.64 5.53
CA GLY A 649 5.43 -8.11 4.58
C GLY A 649 6.40 -9.11 5.21
N ASN A 650 7.66 -9.05 4.78
CA ASN A 650 8.74 -9.86 5.35
C ASN A 650 9.23 -9.24 6.68
N ASP A 651 9.68 -10.09 7.61
CA ASP A 651 10.24 -9.68 8.92
C ASP A 651 9.33 -8.78 9.78
N ASP A 652 9.62 -7.47 9.85
CA ASP A 652 8.88 -6.46 10.61
C ASP A 652 8.31 -5.35 9.71
N GLU A 653 8.12 -5.66 8.43
CA GLU A 653 7.51 -4.76 7.46
C GLU A 653 5.99 -4.72 7.61
N ILE A 654 5.45 -3.50 7.65
CA ILE A 654 4.02 -3.22 7.49
C ILE A 654 3.80 -2.21 6.36
N VAL A 655 2.73 -2.40 5.60
CA VAL A 655 2.33 -1.51 4.52
C VAL A 655 0.83 -1.23 4.57
N LEU A 656 0.47 -0.01 4.22
CA LEU A 656 -0.91 0.44 4.04
C LEU A 656 -1.19 0.67 2.55
N ASN A 657 -2.14 -0.08 2.00
CA ASN A 657 -2.61 0.06 0.63
C ASN A 657 -4.04 0.62 0.59
N TRP A 658 -4.41 1.23 -0.55
CA TRP A 658 -5.77 1.73 -0.77
C TRP A 658 -6.71 0.61 -1.21
N TYR A 659 -7.91 0.61 -0.64
CA TYR A 659 -9.02 -0.25 -1.00
C TYR A 659 -10.25 0.63 -1.20
N ASP A 660 -10.85 0.65 -2.40
CA ASP A 660 -12.08 1.42 -2.67
C ASP A 660 -13.25 0.89 -1.82
N GLU A 661 -13.31 -0.43 -1.64
CA GLU A 661 -14.23 -1.14 -0.77
C GLU A 661 -13.56 -2.43 -0.27
N TRP A 662 -13.80 -2.85 0.98
CA TRP A 662 -13.25 -4.10 1.51
C TRP A 662 -14.09 -4.72 2.66
N GLU A 663 -13.95 -6.03 2.85
CA GLU A 663 -14.64 -6.81 3.90
C GLU A 663 -13.66 -7.34 4.97
N LEU A 664 -14.13 -7.64 6.19
CA LEU A 664 -13.29 -8.14 7.28
C LEU A 664 -12.60 -9.47 6.95
N SER A 665 -13.18 -10.27 6.05
CA SER A 665 -12.59 -11.50 5.51
C SER A 665 -11.25 -11.24 4.80
N GLU A 666 -11.03 -10.05 4.24
CA GLU A 666 -9.75 -9.66 3.66
C GLU A 666 -8.63 -9.65 4.70
N LEU A 667 -8.93 -9.48 5.99
CA LEU A 667 -7.91 -9.54 7.05
C LEU A 667 -7.21 -10.91 7.14
N ASP A 668 -7.84 -11.97 6.64
CA ASP A 668 -7.31 -13.35 6.68
C ASP A 668 -5.99 -13.51 5.88
N ARG A 669 -5.71 -12.63 4.91
CA ARG A 669 -4.45 -12.61 4.15
C ARG A 669 -3.48 -11.52 4.62
N MET A 670 -3.77 -10.79 5.69
CA MET A 670 -2.96 -9.63 6.07
C MET A 670 -1.79 -10.00 6.97
N GLY A 671 -2.00 -10.99 7.84
CA GLY A 671 -1.00 -11.49 8.78
C GLY A 671 0.31 -11.93 8.13
N LYS A 672 1.38 -11.90 8.94
CA LYS A 672 2.71 -12.32 8.51
C LYS A 672 2.78 -13.83 8.28
N ILE A 673 3.57 -14.21 7.28
CA ILE A 673 3.91 -15.60 7.03
C ILE A 673 5.42 -15.75 6.85
N THR A 674 5.95 -16.91 7.23
CA THR A 674 7.33 -17.31 6.93
C THR A 674 7.30 -18.40 5.87
N VAL A 675 7.96 -18.19 4.74
CA VAL A 675 8.11 -19.23 3.70
C VAL A 675 9.28 -20.14 4.08
N ASN A 676 8.99 -21.40 4.41
CA ASN A 676 10.00 -22.39 4.80
C ASN A 676 10.60 -23.12 3.59
N THR A 677 9.93 -23.06 2.43
CA THR A 677 10.45 -23.60 1.18
C THR A 677 11.52 -22.70 0.59
N GLU A 678 12.70 -23.25 0.32
CA GLU A 678 13.76 -22.54 -0.39
C GLU A 678 13.30 -22.17 -1.81
N LEU A 679 13.42 -20.89 -2.15
CA LEU A 679 13.02 -20.35 -3.45
C LEU A 679 14.27 -20.00 -4.27
N PRO A 680 14.22 -20.10 -5.62
CA PRO A 680 15.32 -19.69 -6.47
C PRO A 680 15.73 -18.25 -6.19
N SER A 681 17.00 -18.03 -5.84
CA SER A 681 17.56 -16.69 -5.61
C SER A 681 18.28 -16.14 -6.86
N GLN A 682 18.57 -16.98 -7.84
CA GLN A 682 19.26 -16.60 -9.08
C GLN A 682 18.80 -17.42 -10.28
N THR A 683 19.05 -16.89 -11.48
CA THR A 683 18.90 -17.61 -12.75
C THR A 683 19.88 -17.09 -13.79
N ILE A 684 20.12 -17.90 -14.82
CA ILE A 684 20.91 -17.49 -15.98
C ILE A 684 20.05 -16.57 -16.87
N LEU A 685 20.67 -15.58 -17.48
CA LEU A 685 20.05 -14.64 -18.40
C LEU A 685 19.30 -15.36 -19.53
N GLY A 686 17.99 -15.12 -19.62
CA GLY A 686 17.10 -15.75 -20.59
C GLY A 686 16.49 -17.08 -20.13
N GLU A 687 16.97 -17.65 -19.02
CA GLU A 687 16.44 -18.89 -18.46
C GLU A 687 15.40 -18.63 -17.36
N GLN A 688 14.27 -19.31 -17.46
CA GLN A 688 13.24 -19.28 -16.42
C GLN A 688 13.56 -20.31 -15.33
N PRO A 689 13.80 -19.89 -14.07
CA PRO A 689 14.05 -20.82 -12.98
C PRO A 689 12.78 -21.61 -12.65
N GLN A 690 12.96 -22.84 -12.14
CA GLN A 690 11.85 -23.69 -11.74
C GLN A 690 11.37 -23.29 -10.34
N PHE A 691 10.21 -22.67 -10.28
CA PHE A 691 9.53 -22.38 -9.03
C PHE A 691 8.64 -23.55 -8.58
N PRO A 692 8.55 -23.83 -7.27
CA PRO A 692 7.71 -24.91 -6.78
C PRO A 692 6.23 -24.58 -6.96
N SER A 693 5.38 -25.59 -7.25
CA SER A 693 3.92 -25.42 -7.32
C SER A 693 3.24 -25.37 -5.95
N THR A 694 3.96 -25.72 -4.89
CA THR A 694 3.53 -25.68 -3.50
C THR A 694 4.63 -25.16 -2.61
N VAL A 695 4.30 -24.31 -1.64
CA VAL A 695 5.24 -23.83 -0.62
C VAL A 695 4.77 -24.24 0.77
N ASN A 696 5.72 -24.59 1.62
CA ASN A 696 5.51 -24.80 3.05
C ASN A 696 5.67 -23.45 3.76
N VAL A 697 4.65 -23.05 4.52
CA VAL A 697 4.59 -21.74 5.19
C VAL A 697 4.21 -21.90 6.64
N THR A 698 4.80 -21.06 7.49
CA THR A 698 4.42 -20.92 8.92
C THR A 698 3.65 -19.61 9.08
N LYS A 699 2.43 -19.69 9.61
CA LYS A 699 1.63 -18.52 10.03
C LYS A 699 2.15 -17.96 11.36
N SER A 700 1.69 -16.76 11.72
CA SER A 700 2.02 -16.08 12.98
C SER A 700 1.65 -16.87 14.23
N ASN A 701 0.53 -17.58 14.20
CA ASN A 701 0.09 -18.47 15.28
C ASN A 701 0.94 -19.77 15.41
N GLY A 702 1.97 -19.94 14.58
CA GLY A 702 2.85 -21.10 14.54
C GLY A 702 2.34 -22.29 13.73
N GLU A 703 1.15 -22.19 13.13
CA GLU A 703 0.59 -23.22 12.25
C GLU A 703 1.43 -23.35 10.98
N VAL A 704 1.80 -24.60 10.64
CA VAL A 704 2.57 -24.91 9.42
C VAL A 704 1.64 -25.54 8.38
N ILE A 705 1.55 -24.93 7.20
CA ILE A 705 0.66 -25.34 6.10
C ILE A 705 1.46 -25.51 4.80
N ASN A 706 1.07 -26.48 3.98
CA ASN A 706 1.47 -26.53 2.58
C ASN A 706 0.40 -25.84 1.73
N SER A 707 0.75 -24.73 1.09
CA SER A 707 -0.16 -24.00 0.21
C SER A 707 0.26 -24.16 -1.25
N PRO A 708 -0.68 -24.43 -2.18
CA PRO A 708 -0.46 -24.19 -3.59
C PRO A 708 -0.07 -22.73 -3.84
N VAL A 709 0.84 -22.51 -4.77
CA VAL A 709 1.29 -21.17 -5.17
C VAL A 709 1.16 -21.01 -6.68
N VAL A 710 0.63 -19.87 -7.10
CA VAL A 710 0.61 -19.45 -8.51
C VAL A 710 1.58 -18.30 -8.67
N TRP A 711 2.68 -18.53 -9.39
CA TRP A 711 3.71 -17.52 -9.63
C TRP A 711 3.35 -16.61 -10.80
N ASN A 712 3.46 -15.30 -10.61
CA ASN A 712 3.25 -14.31 -11.66
C ASN A 712 4.55 -14.11 -12.45
N ILE A 713 4.87 -15.08 -13.30
CA ILE A 713 6.09 -15.09 -14.11
C ILE A 713 5.79 -15.40 -15.58
N THR A 714 6.62 -14.84 -16.47
CA THR A 714 6.63 -15.16 -17.90
C THR A 714 8.08 -15.36 -18.34
N ALA A 715 8.33 -16.02 -19.47
CA ALA A 715 9.69 -16.16 -20.01
C ALA A 715 10.40 -14.79 -20.20
N SER A 716 9.65 -13.74 -20.54
CA SER A 716 10.17 -12.38 -20.67
C SER A 716 10.63 -11.75 -19.35
N THR A 717 10.15 -12.24 -18.21
CA THR A 717 10.55 -11.76 -16.87
C THR A 717 12.07 -11.92 -16.66
N PHE A 718 12.70 -12.93 -17.28
CA PHE A 718 14.11 -13.27 -17.11
C PHE A 718 14.99 -12.90 -18.30
N ALA A 719 14.46 -12.15 -19.28
CA ALA A 719 15.13 -11.87 -20.56
C ALA A 719 16.22 -10.77 -20.48
N LYS A 720 16.36 -10.08 -19.35
CA LYS A 720 17.33 -8.99 -19.14
C LYS A 720 18.05 -9.20 -17.81
N PRO A 721 19.37 -8.90 -17.74
CA PRO A 721 20.12 -9.04 -16.51
C PRO A 721 19.69 -7.99 -15.49
N GLY A 722 19.89 -8.30 -14.21
CA GLY A 722 19.55 -7.41 -13.11
C GLY A 722 18.80 -8.13 -12.00
N VAL A 723 18.03 -7.37 -11.23
CA VAL A 723 17.26 -7.84 -10.08
C VAL A 723 15.78 -7.84 -10.45
N VAL A 724 15.09 -8.96 -10.26
CA VAL A 724 13.64 -9.05 -10.44
C VAL A 724 12.96 -9.55 -9.16
N ASN A 725 11.86 -8.90 -8.78
CA ASN A 725 10.99 -9.36 -7.70
C ASN A 725 9.88 -10.22 -8.31
N VAL A 726 9.87 -11.50 -7.98
CA VAL A 726 8.85 -12.46 -8.42
C VAL A 726 7.79 -12.54 -7.33
N THR A 727 6.51 -12.45 -7.72
CA THR A 727 5.38 -12.60 -6.80
C THR A 727 4.66 -13.93 -7.02
N GLY A 728 4.13 -14.50 -5.94
CA GLY A 728 3.31 -15.71 -5.95
C GLY A 728 2.07 -15.55 -5.08
N THR A 729 0.95 -16.14 -5.49
CA THR A 729 -0.33 -16.07 -4.78
C THR A 729 -0.65 -17.41 -4.12
N LEU A 730 -0.93 -17.38 -2.81
CA LEU A 730 -1.23 -18.55 -1.98
C LEU A 730 -2.75 -18.74 -1.80
N SER A 731 -3.36 -19.52 -2.68
CA SER A 731 -4.82 -19.73 -2.72
C SER A 731 -5.44 -20.26 -1.41
N ASN A 732 -4.73 -21.09 -0.64
CA ASN A 732 -5.23 -21.62 0.63
C ASN A 732 -5.09 -20.64 1.81
N LEU A 733 -4.53 -19.46 1.58
CA LEU A 733 -4.31 -18.42 2.58
C LEU A 733 -4.97 -17.11 2.13
N ALA A 734 -6.24 -17.21 1.73
CA ALA A 734 -7.04 -16.09 1.24
C ALA A 734 -6.31 -15.27 0.16
N ASP A 735 -5.63 -15.94 -0.78
CA ASP A 735 -4.84 -15.31 -1.83
C ASP A 735 -3.70 -14.39 -1.33
N LYS A 736 -3.09 -14.70 -0.17
CA LYS A 736 -1.87 -14.04 0.32
C LYS A 736 -0.81 -13.99 -0.78
N VAL A 737 -0.28 -12.81 -1.04
CA VAL A 737 0.83 -12.60 -1.97
C VAL A 737 2.14 -12.74 -1.21
N ILE A 738 3.03 -13.59 -1.73
CA ILE A 738 4.44 -13.66 -1.34
C ILE A 738 5.32 -13.07 -2.43
N ASN A 739 6.51 -12.61 -2.06
CA ASN A 739 7.52 -12.13 -2.98
C ASN A 739 8.87 -12.82 -2.73
N THR A 740 9.69 -12.89 -3.77
CA THR A 740 11.07 -13.34 -3.67
C THR A 740 11.92 -12.65 -4.73
N THR A 741 13.18 -12.38 -4.39
CA THR A 741 14.12 -11.69 -5.27
C THR A 741 14.94 -12.71 -6.05
N VAL A 742 14.96 -12.57 -7.38
CA VAL A 742 15.80 -13.37 -8.28
C VAL A 742 16.83 -12.49 -8.97
N TYR A 743 18.10 -12.87 -8.88
CA TYR A 743 19.20 -12.23 -9.60
C TYR A 743 19.43 -12.90 -10.95
N ILE A 744 19.31 -12.14 -12.03
CA ILE A 744 19.50 -12.61 -13.40
C ILE A 744 20.92 -12.25 -13.84
N VAL A 745 21.77 -13.27 -14.00
CA VAL A 745 23.20 -13.11 -14.29
C VAL A 745 23.56 -13.80 -15.62
N PRO A 746 24.54 -13.28 -16.38
CA PRO A 746 25.01 -13.96 -17.58
C PRO A 746 25.84 -15.20 -17.22
N ASP A 747 25.86 -16.19 -18.10
CA ASP A 747 26.77 -17.33 -18.07
C ASP A 747 27.95 -17.19 -19.07
N THR A 748 28.03 -16.06 -19.76
CA THR A 748 29.12 -15.69 -20.68
C THR A 748 30.07 -14.67 -20.05
N TYR A 749 31.33 -14.64 -20.52
CA TYR A 749 32.29 -13.64 -20.06
C TYR A 749 31.72 -12.23 -20.23
N SER A 750 31.74 -11.46 -19.13
CA SER A 750 31.00 -10.20 -19.04
C SER A 750 31.77 -9.15 -18.27
N TYR A 751 31.73 -7.91 -18.75
CA TYR A 751 31.96 -6.74 -17.90
C TYR A 751 30.68 -6.37 -17.18
N PHE A 752 30.74 -6.11 -15.89
CA PHE A 752 29.61 -5.56 -15.13
C PHE A 752 30.04 -4.37 -14.29
N VAL A 753 29.62 -3.19 -14.73
CA VAL A 753 30.04 -1.89 -14.21
C VAL A 753 28.87 -1.27 -13.47
N HIS A 754 29.05 -0.96 -12.19
CA HIS A 754 28.09 -0.14 -11.45
C HIS A 754 28.61 1.30 -11.42
N ALA A 755 28.02 2.15 -12.26
CA ALA A 755 28.52 3.48 -12.56
C ALA A 755 28.50 4.43 -11.35
N GLY A 756 27.66 4.15 -10.34
CA GLY A 756 27.71 4.85 -9.05
C GLY A 756 29.02 4.66 -8.28
N GLY A 757 29.80 3.61 -8.60
CA GLY A 757 31.07 3.29 -7.93
C GLY A 757 30.91 2.82 -6.49
N ALA A 758 29.68 2.50 -6.05
CA ALA A 758 29.36 2.05 -4.71
C ALA A 758 29.26 0.52 -4.66
N ALA A 759 29.64 -0.08 -3.53
CA ALA A 759 29.51 -1.50 -3.25
C ALA A 759 28.12 -1.81 -2.66
N THR A 760 27.07 -1.66 -3.47
CA THR A 760 25.70 -1.96 -3.04
C THR A 760 25.50 -3.46 -2.85
N SER A 761 24.58 -3.83 -1.96
CA SER A 761 24.35 -5.25 -1.58
C SER A 761 23.94 -6.12 -2.76
N ASP A 762 23.09 -5.61 -3.64
CA ASP A 762 22.64 -6.29 -4.85
C ASP A 762 23.75 -6.46 -5.90
N TYR A 763 24.60 -5.44 -6.11
CA TYR A 763 25.77 -5.55 -6.99
C TYR A 763 26.76 -6.60 -6.48
N LEU A 764 27.06 -6.60 -5.18
CA LEU A 764 27.95 -7.60 -4.57
C LEU A 764 27.36 -9.01 -4.69
N THR A 765 26.05 -9.15 -4.52
CA THR A 765 25.35 -10.44 -4.67
C THR A 765 25.44 -10.94 -6.11
N MET A 766 25.09 -10.11 -7.10
CA MET A 766 25.20 -10.47 -8.52
C MET A 766 26.62 -10.83 -8.92
N THR A 767 27.61 -10.03 -8.52
CA THR A 767 29.02 -10.32 -8.86
C THR A 767 29.55 -11.58 -8.19
N SER A 768 29.04 -11.94 -7.01
CA SER A 768 29.38 -13.22 -6.36
C SER A 768 28.91 -14.44 -7.18
N TYR A 769 27.76 -14.32 -7.85
CA TYR A 769 27.25 -15.35 -8.77
C TYR A 769 27.99 -15.37 -10.10
N MET A 770 28.62 -14.26 -10.49
CA MET A 770 29.34 -14.10 -11.76
C MET A 770 30.85 -14.36 -11.65
N GLN A 771 31.36 -14.79 -10.50
CA GLN A 771 32.80 -14.83 -10.21
C GLN A 771 33.66 -15.56 -11.26
N ASP A 772 33.13 -16.57 -11.94
CA ASP A 772 33.84 -17.34 -12.97
C ASP A 772 33.78 -16.71 -14.38
N VAL A 773 32.89 -15.73 -14.58
CA VAL A 773 32.62 -15.11 -15.88
C VAL A 773 32.85 -13.59 -15.88
N LEU A 774 33.09 -12.98 -14.73
CA LEU A 774 33.29 -11.53 -14.63
C LEU A 774 34.70 -11.14 -15.09
N LEU A 775 34.78 -10.22 -16.06
CA LEU A 775 36.05 -9.73 -16.62
C LEU A 775 36.69 -8.60 -15.79
N ASN A 776 35.93 -8.00 -14.87
CA ASN A 776 36.39 -6.93 -13.97
C ASN A 776 36.19 -7.27 -12.48
N PRO A 777 36.68 -8.42 -12.00
CA PRO A 777 36.48 -8.81 -10.60
C PRO A 777 37.08 -7.78 -9.64
N GLY A 778 36.30 -7.40 -8.62
CA GLY A 778 36.72 -6.46 -7.58
C GLY A 778 36.85 -4.99 -8.00
N THR A 779 36.57 -4.64 -9.27
CA THR A 779 36.60 -3.24 -9.74
C THR A 779 35.20 -2.80 -10.19
N ILE A 780 34.54 -2.00 -9.36
CA ILE A 780 33.13 -1.58 -9.50
C ILE A 780 32.94 -0.59 -10.67
N ASP A 781 33.78 0.45 -10.70
CA ASP A 781 33.84 1.50 -11.71
C ASP A 781 35.25 2.11 -11.74
N GLN A 782 35.69 2.61 -12.88
CA GLN A 782 36.99 3.28 -13.02
C GLN A 782 37.02 4.20 -14.25
N ALA A 783 38.02 5.09 -14.30
CA ALA A 783 38.30 5.86 -15.50
C ALA A 783 38.93 4.97 -16.58
N TYR A 784 38.59 5.21 -17.85
CA TYR A 784 39.31 4.63 -18.98
C TYR A 784 40.65 5.37 -19.16
N ASP A 785 41.76 4.67 -18.91
CA ASP A 785 43.13 5.18 -19.04
C ASP A 785 44.09 4.02 -19.40
N PRO A 786 44.19 3.65 -20.70
CA PRO A 786 45.05 2.56 -21.15
C PRO A 786 46.52 2.72 -20.78
N ALA A 787 47.00 3.96 -20.58
CA ALA A 787 48.37 4.21 -20.16
C ALA A 787 48.66 3.71 -18.73
N LYS A 788 47.61 3.52 -17.93
CA LYS A 788 47.66 2.91 -16.59
C LYS A 788 47.17 1.45 -16.57
N GLY A 789 46.94 0.86 -17.74
CA GLY A 789 46.36 -0.49 -17.87
C GLY A 789 44.86 -0.54 -17.61
N GLN A 790 44.17 0.60 -17.54
CA GLN A 790 42.71 0.67 -17.36
C GLN A 790 42.04 0.61 -18.74
N THR A 791 41.80 -0.61 -19.21
CA THR A 791 41.30 -0.92 -20.57
C THR A 791 39.78 -0.80 -20.71
N TRP A 792 39.07 -0.43 -19.64
CA TRP A 792 37.65 -0.12 -19.65
C TRP A 792 37.34 0.97 -18.63
N GLY A 793 36.25 1.70 -18.81
CA GLY A 793 35.80 2.69 -17.83
C GLY A 793 35.11 3.91 -18.44
N TYR A 794 34.78 4.89 -17.59
CA TYR A 794 34.23 6.16 -18.06
C TYR A 794 35.31 7.02 -18.72
N VAL A 795 34.94 7.72 -19.79
CA VAL A 795 35.86 8.54 -20.59
C VAL A 795 35.80 10.00 -20.12
N GLY A 796 36.97 10.58 -19.84
CA GLY A 796 37.12 11.99 -19.45
C GLY A 796 36.80 12.27 -17.98
N THR A 797 36.82 13.56 -17.61
CA THR A 797 36.66 14.04 -16.22
C THR A 797 35.34 14.79 -15.98
N GLY A 798 34.51 14.90 -17.02
CA GLY A 798 33.25 15.66 -17.04
C GLY A 798 32.07 15.00 -16.33
N THR A 799 32.28 13.95 -15.54
CA THR A 799 31.21 13.19 -14.86
C THR A 799 31.46 13.11 -13.35
N ASN A 800 30.40 12.85 -12.58
CA ASN A 800 30.41 12.55 -11.14
C ASN A 800 29.59 11.29 -10.88
N SER A 801 29.89 10.58 -9.79
CA SER A 801 29.01 9.54 -9.25
C SER A 801 28.19 10.06 -8.07
N SER A 802 27.06 9.41 -7.82
CA SER A 802 26.16 9.61 -6.69
C SER A 802 25.73 8.24 -6.19
N GLY A 803 25.91 7.96 -4.91
CA GLY A 803 25.53 6.66 -4.31
C GLY A 803 26.44 6.26 -3.15
N SER A 804 25.94 5.36 -2.32
CA SER A 804 26.57 4.81 -1.12
C SER A 804 26.33 3.30 -1.04
N ALA A 805 26.97 2.60 -0.11
CA ALA A 805 26.73 1.17 0.08
C ALA A 805 25.31 0.82 0.56
N GLY A 806 24.54 1.81 1.04
CA GLY A 806 23.13 1.65 1.43
C GLY A 806 22.14 1.88 0.28
N ASP A 807 22.62 2.28 -0.91
CA ASP A 807 21.83 2.39 -2.13
C ASP A 807 21.68 1.03 -2.83
N ASP A 808 21.01 1.02 -3.99
CA ASP A 808 20.84 -0.14 -4.86
C ASP A 808 21.50 0.07 -6.24
N LEU A 809 21.52 -1.00 -7.05
CA LEU A 809 22.12 -1.05 -8.38
C LEU A 809 21.64 0.07 -9.32
N TYR A 810 20.44 0.61 -9.10
CA TYR A 810 19.86 1.68 -9.92
C TYR A 810 19.98 3.08 -9.28
N SER A 811 19.77 3.20 -7.97
CA SER A 811 19.79 4.50 -7.28
C SER A 811 21.20 5.08 -7.16
N ALA A 812 22.23 4.23 -7.07
CA ALA A 812 23.61 4.64 -7.25
C ALA A 812 23.95 4.74 -8.75
N LEU A 813 24.45 5.90 -9.19
CA LEU A 813 24.61 6.20 -10.62
C LEU A 813 25.75 7.19 -10.93
N ARG A 814 26.12 7.28 -12.21
CA ARG A 814 26.99 8.34 -12.75
C ARG A 814 26.19 9.31 -13.59
N TYR A 815 26.49 10.60 -13.46
CA TYR A 815 25.84 11.67 -14.20
C TYR A 815 26.87 12.66 -14.77
N LEU A 816 26.49 13.33 -15.86
CA LEU A 816 27.32 14.36 -16.48
C LEU A 816 27.33 15.63 -15.61
N LYS A 817 28.49 16.27 -15.46
CA LYS A 817 28.60 17.57 -14.79
C LYS A 817 28.03 18.66 -15.69
N SER A 818 27.46 19.68 -15.05
CA SER A 818 26.99 20.86 -15.79
C SER A 818 28.12 21.49 -16.60
N ASN A 819 27.80 21.96 -17.82
CA ASN A 819 28.74 22.56 -18.77
C ASN A 819 29.93 21.67 -19.20
N SER A 820 29.82 20.34 -19.07
CA SER A 820 30.90 19.39 -19.44
C SER A 820 30.68 18.69 -20.79
N GLY A 821 29.82 19.24 -21.64
CA GLY A 821 29.43 18.66 -22.93
C GLY A 821 28.04 18.03 -22.89
N ASP A 822 27.78 17.11 -23.82
CA ASP A 822 26.50 16.39 -23.96
C ASP A 822 26.63 14.87 -23.77
N ASP A 823 27.84 14.34 -23.71
CA ASP A 823 28.10 12.91 -23.74
C ASP A 823 28.62 12.39 -22.40
N LEU A 824 27.92 11.40 -21.85
CA LEU A 824 28.45 10.51 -20.81
C LEU A 824 28.82 9.19 -21.47
N THR A 825 30.13 8.91 -21.61
CA THR A 825 30.64 7.78 -22.39
C THR A 825 31.44 6.81 -21.53
N TYR A 826 31.18 5.53 -21.73
CA TYR A 826 32.03 4.42 -21.30
C TYR A 826 32.70 3.78 -22.53
N GLN A 827 33.93 3.33 -22.35
CA GLN A 827 34.68 2.60 -23.37
C GLN A 827 35.23 1.30 -22.80
N PHE A 828 35.28 0.27 -23.63
CA PHE A 828 35.81 -1.05 -23.35
C PHE A 828 36.75 -1.45 -24.49
N ASP A 829 37.99 -1.81 -24.18
CA ASP A 829 38.87 -2.49 -25.14
C ASP A 829 38.51 -3.99 -25.09
N LEU A 830 37.96 -4.49 -26.20
CA LEU A 830 37.41 -5.84 -26.32
C LEU A 830 38.06 -6.56 -27.51
N GLU A 831 37.99 -7.88 -27.53
CA GLU A 831 38.29 -8.63 -28.74
C GLU A 831 37.22 -8.35 -29.82
N ASN A 832 37.60 -8.54 -31.09
CA ASN A 832 36.63 -8.45 -32.16
C ASN A 832 35.64 -9.61 -32.05
N GLY A 833 34.35 -9.31 -32.10
CA GLY A 833 33.32 -10.30 -31.82
C GLY A 833 31.92 -9.72 -31.79
N VAL A 834 31.00 -10.51 -31.26
CA VAL A 834 29.59 -10.15 -31.11
C VAL A 834 29.25 -10.16 -29.62
N TYR A 835 28.64 -9.07 -29.16
CA TYR A 835 28.37 -8.80 -27.76
C TYR A 835 26.89 -8.42 -27.56
N HIS A 836 26.37 -8.68 -26.37
CA HIS A 836 25.14 -8.09 -25.87
C HIS A 836 25.50 -6.96 -24.90
N VAL A 837 24.84 -5.81 -25.06
CA VAL A 837 25.05 -4.64 -24.19
C VAL A 837 23.76 -4.35 -23.45
N TYR A 838 23.84 -4.20 -22.14
CA TYR A 838 22.72 -3.82 -21.29
C TYR A 838 23.06 -2.57 -20.49
N THR A 839 22.06 -1.70 -20.30
CA THR A 839 22.22 -0.46 -19.54
C THR A 839 21.07 -0.29 -18.55
N GLY A 840 21.41 -0.06 -17.28
CA GLY A 840 20.46 0.31 -16.24
C GLY A 840 20.25 1.82 -16.17
N LEU A 841 18.98 2.23 -16.16
CA LEU A 841 18.57 3.64 -16.23
C LEU A 841 17.48 3.91 -15.18
N TYR A 842 17.66 4.97 -14.41
CA TYR A 842 16.74 5.42 -13.35
C TYR A 842 16.92 6.92 -13.10
N ASP A 843 15.87 7.64 -12.69
CA ASP A 843 15.96 9.03 -12.22
C ASP A 843 15.58 9.16 -10.73
N PRO A 844 16.57 9.21 -9.82
CA PRO A 844 16.29 9.48 -8.40
C PRO A 844 15.71 10.88 -8.17
N TRP A 845 15.79 11.76 -9.17
CA TRP A 845 15.28 13.14 -9.12
C TRP A 845 14.02 13.34 -9.96
N TYR A 846 13.30 12.28 -10.31
CA TYR A 846 12.11 12.35 -11.16
C TYR A 846 11.05 13.34 -10.66
N GLN A 847 10.86 13.46 -9.34
CA GLN A 847 9.96 14.45 -8.74
C GLN A 847 10.26 15.90 -9.16
N TYR A 848 11.51 16.21 -9.53
CA TYR A 848 11.94 17.53 -10.00
C TYR A 848 12.00 17.61 -11.52
N THR A 849 12.42 16.52 -12.19
CA THR A 849 12.56 16.51 -13.65
C THR A 849 11.23 16.27 -14.36
N ASN A 850 10.30 15.54 -13.75
CA ASN A 850 8.98 15.19 -14.25
C ASN A 850 9.00 14.75 -15.74
N GLY A 851 9.94 13.87 -16.10
CA GLY A 851 10.11 13.35 -17.45
C GLY A 851 10.83 14.29 -18.45
N SER A 852 11.36 15.42 -17.99
CA SER A 852 12.16 16.33 -18.84
C SER A 852 13.57 15.79 -19.14
N ARG A 853 14.13 14.92 -18.29
CA ARG A 853 15.43 14.28 -18.52
C ARG A 853 15.32 13.25 -19.64
N LYS A 854 16.05 13.50 -20.74
CA LYS A 854 16.01 12.67 -21.95
C LYS A 854 17.40 12.48 -22.54
N ALA A 855 17.68 11.27 -23.00
CA ALA A 855 18.94 10.95 -23.66
C ALA A 855 18.76 9.98 -24.84
N ASN A 856 19.70 10.01 -25.78
CA ASN A 856 19.89 8.94 -26.76
C ASN A 856 20.90 7.94 -26.20
N ILE A 857 20.66 6.65 -26.39
CA ILE A 857 21.65 5.61 -26.11
C ILE A 857 22.36 5.28 -27.41
N VAL A 858 23.65 5.55 -27.45
CA VAL A 858 24.51 5.43 -28.63
C VAL A 858 25.55 4.34 -28.36
N ILE A 859 25.65 3.35 -29.24
CA ILE A 859 26.63 2.26 -29.14
C ILE A 859 27.47 2.24 -30.41
N ASN A 860 28.79 2.29 -30.26
CA ASN A 860 29.76 2.35 -31.39
C ASN A 860 29.42 3.48 -32.39
N GLY A 861 28.95 4.62 -31.87
CA GLY A 861 28.54 5.79 -32.67
C GLY A 861 27.15 5.68 -33.33
N GLU A 862 26.44 4.57 -33.18
CA GLU A 862 25.08 4.37 -33.70
C GLU A 862 24.03 4.59 -32.60
N THR A 863 23.07 5.48 -32.83
CA THR A 863 21.93 5.67 -31.92
C THR A 863 21.02 4.44 -31.93
N LYS A 864 21.05 3.66 -30.85
CA LYS A 864 20.21 2.46 -30.66
C LYS A 864 18.86 2.78 -30.05
N THR A 865 18.81 3.76 -29.14
CA THR A 865 17.56 4.27 -28.55
C THR A 865 17.56 5.78 -28.66
N SER A 866 16.49 6.36 -29.21
CA SER A 866 16.32 7.81 -29.35
C SER A 866 15.34 8.36 -28.32
N ASN A 867 15.67 9.51 -27.73
CA ASN A 867 14.80 10.25 -26.80
C ASN A 867 14.26 9.41 -25.64
N TYR A 868 15.09 8.52 -25.08
CA TYR A 868 14.74 7.78 -23.87
C TYR A 868 14.38 8.75 -22.75
N VAL A 869 13.22 8.56 -22.12
CA VAL A 869 12.71 9.40 -21.03
C VAL A 869 13.04 8.72 -19.71
N PHE A 870 13.83 9.39 -18.87
CA PHE A 870 14.09 8.85 -17.54
C PHE A 870 12.88 9.05 -16.63
N THR A 871 12.58 8.04 -15.82
CA THR A 871 11.47 8.03 -14.86
C THR A 871 11.93 7.54 -13.49
N SER A 872 11.02 7.54 -12.52
CA SER A 872 11.21 6.87 -11.23
C SER A 872 11.08 5.34 -11.31
N ALA A 873 10.86 4.75 -12.48
CA ALA A 873 10.92 3.30 -12.67
C ALA A 873 12.36 2.87 -12.98
N LYS A 874 12.78 1.74 -12.39
CA LYS A 874 14.06 1.08 -12.69
C LYS A 874 13.92 0.35 -14.02
N ASP A 875 14.66 0.78 -15.05
CA ASP A 875 14.59 0.17 -16.38
C ASP A 875 15.94 -0.35 -16.86
N THR A 876 15.89 -1.45 -17.60
CA THR A 876 17.04 -2.05 -18.27
C THR A 876 16.80 -2.08 -19.76
N LEU A 877 17.67 -1.47 -20.54
CA LEU A 877 17.68 -1.61 -22.00
C LEU A 877 18.70 -2.67 -22.40
N GLY A 878 18.35 -3.48 -23.40
CA GLY A 878 19.22 -4.52 -23.94
C GLY A 878 19.40 -4.37 -25.44
N TYR A 879 20.65 -4.45 -25.90
CA TYR A 879 21.04 -4.34 -27.30
C TYR A 879 21.78 -5.59 -27.72
N MET A 880 21.12 -6.40 -28.55
CA MET A 880 21.64 -7.72 -28.92
C MET A 880 22.54 -7.66 -30.14
N ASN A 881 23.52 -8.56 -30.21
CA ASN A 881 24.36 -8.77 -31.39
C ASN A 881 25.15 -7.53 -31.85
N VAL A 882 25.65 -6.74 -30.89
CA VAL A 882 26.54 -5.60 -31.14
C VAL A 882 27.89 -6.11 -31.64
N LYS A 883 28.29 -5.69 -32.84
CA LYS A 883 29.56 -6.11 -33.44
C LYS A 883 30.69 -5.17 -33.01
N VAL A 884 31.81 -5.76 -32.59
CA VAL A 884 33.09 -5.09 -32.34
C VAL A 884 34.07 -5.51 -33.42
N THR A 885 34.61 -4.54 -34.17
CA THR A 885 35.47 -4.81 -35.34
C THR A 885 36.83 -4.12 -35.28
N ASP A 886 37.01 -3.14 -34.39
CA ASP A 886 38.23 -2.35 -34.20
C ASP A 886 38.82 -2.52 -32.79
N GLY A 887 38.39 -3.55 -32.08
CA GLY A 887 38.81 -3.87 -30.71
C GLY A 887 38.24 -2.94 -29.64
N LYS A 888 37.21 -2.14 -29.96
CA LYS A 888 36.60 -1.19 -29.02
C LYS A 888 35.08 -1.23 -29.04
N LEU A 889 34.50 -1.09 -27.85
CA LEU A 889 33.08 -0.86 -27.68
C LEU A 889 32.87 0.43 -26.89
N THR A 890 32.02 1.32 -27.40
CA THR A 890 31.61 2.54 -26.71
C THR A 890 30.12 2.52 -26.40
N VAL A 891 29.77 2.93 -25.18
CA VAL A 891 28.39 3.16 -24.75
C VAL A 891 28.28 4.61 -24.31
N THR A 892 27.50 5.39 -25.04
CA THR A 892 27.31 6.82 -24.78
C THR A 892 25.84 7.12 -24.48
N VAL A 893 25.60 7.79 -23.35
CA VAL A 893 24.32 8.40 -23.02
C VAL A 893 24.39 9.86 -23.42
N HIS A 894 23.87 10.16 -24.61
CA HIS A 894 23.94 11.48 -25.24
C HIS A 894 22.73 12.33 -24.85
N ARG A 895 22.97 13.51 -24.28
CA ARG A 895 21.93 14.46 -23.86
C ARG A 895 21.08 14.91 -25.04
N VAL A 896 19.75 14.80 -24.92
CA VAL A 896 18.85 15.46 -25.88
C VAL A 896 18.88 16.96 -25.65
N ALA A 897 18.91 17.76 -26.71
CA ALA A 897 18.98 19.22 -26.62
C ALA A 897 17.87 19.79 -25.71
N GLY A 898 18.27 20.60 -24.73
CA GLY A 898 17.36 21.22 -23.75
C GLY A 898 16.95 20.32 -22.58
N ALA A 899 17.36 19.04 -22.56
CA ALA A 899 17.15 18.17 -21.41
C ALA A 899 18.20 18.42 -20.30
N PRO A 900 17.87 18.10 -19.03
CA PRO A 900 18.85 17.94 -17.95
C PRO A 900 19.98 16.96 -18.29
N GLU A 901 21.05 16.98 -17.49
CA GLU A 901 22.26 16.16 -17.69
C GLU A 901 21.97 14.64 -17.81
N PRO A 902 22.60 13.90 -18.72
CA PRO A 902 22.39 12.46 -18.85
C PRO A 902 22.99 11.70 -17.66
N GLN A 903 22.45 10.50 -17.41
CA GLN A 903 22.88 9.61 -16.33
C GLN A 903 22.79 8.13 -16.71
N ILE A 904 23.55 7.29 -16.02
CA ILE A 904 23.52 5.84 -16.15
C ILE A 904 23.82 5.18 -14.81
N SER A 905 23.09 4.13 -14.45
CA SER A 905 23.26 3.44 -13.18
C SER A 905 24.28 2.31 -13.27
N TRP A 906 24.21 1.51 -14.33
CA TRP A 906 25.11 0.40 -14.58
C TRP A 906 25.17 0.01 -16.06
N ILE A 907 26.24 -0.70 -16.44
CA ILE A 907 26.46 -1.24 -17.79
C ILE A 907 26.89 -2.70 -17.66
N MET A 908 26.30 -3.57 -18.47
CA MET A 908 26.79 -4.93 -18.68
C MET A 908 27.14 -5.13 -20.15
N VAL A 909 28.31 -5.69 -20.42
CA VAL A 909 28.74 -6.08 -21.76
C VAL A 909 29.10 -7.55 -21.70
N SER A 910 28.28 -8.41 -22.29
CA SER A 910 28.46 -9.86 -22.27
C SER A 910 28.75 -10.38 -23.68
N ASN A 911 29.55 -11.45 -23.78
CA ASN A 911 29.74 -12.13 -25.07
C ASN A 911 28.41 -12.75 -25.52
N ALA A 912 28.14 -12.71 -26.84
CA ALA A 912 26.91 -13.26 -27.40
C ALA A 912 26.84 -14.79 -27.43
N GLU A 913 27.99 -15.46 -27.35
CA GLU A 913 28.11 -16.91 -27.25
C GLU A 913 29.19 -17.25 -26.22
N LYS A 914 29.09 -18.43 -25.60
CA LYS A 914 30.18 -18.98 -24.79
C LYS A 914 31.45 -19.13 -25.62
N THR A 915 32.59 -18.93 -24.99
CA THR A 915 33.88 -19.23 -25.60
C THR A 915 34.18 -20.73 -25.52
N ALA A 916 35.08 -21.24 -26.37
CA ALA A 916 35.56 -22.61 -26.26
C ALA A 916 36.09 -22.94 -24.85
N GLY A 917 36.71 -21.97 -24.17
CA GLY A 917 37.18 -22.12 -22.78
C GLY A 917 36.05 -22.30 -21.77
N GLN A 918 34.95 -21.58 -21.93
CA GLN A 918 33.78 -21.74 -21.07
C GLN A 918 33.11 -23.10 -21.29
N ALA A 919 32.98 -23.53 -22.54
CA ALA A 919 32.48 -24.87 -22.86
C ALA A 919 33.45 -25.99 -22.39
N ALA A 920 34.76 -25.78 -22.40
CA ALA A 920 35.72 -26.72 -21.84
C ALA A 920 35.62 -26.84 -20.31
N ASN A 921 35.33 -25.75 -19.61
CA ASN A 921 35.21 -25.76 -18.15
C ASN A 921 33.96 -26.51 -17.64
N THR A 922 32.92 -26.66 -18.47
CA THR A 922 31.74 -27.47 -18.08
C THR A 922 32.02 -28.97 -18.13
N VAL A 923 33.04 -29.38 -18.88
CA VAL A 923 33.50 -30.78 -18.95
C VAL A 923 34.33 -31.08 -17.71
N THR A 924 33.67 -31.58 -16.67
CA THR A 924 34.29 -31.84 -15.36
C THR A 924 34.52 -33.32 -15.07
N ASN A 925 33.87 -34.21 -15.83
CA ASN A 925 33.99 -35.65 -15.70
C ASN A 925 33.80 -36.34 -17.07
N VAL A 926 34.27 -37.58 -17.17
CA VAL A 926 33.92 -38.52 -18.24
C VAL A 926 33.45 -39.82 -17.59
N ASP A 927 32.39 -40.41 -18.14
CA ASP A 927 31.87 -41.65 -17.58
C ASP A 927 32.90 -42.79 -17.69
N ALA A 928 32.97 -43.61 -16.64
CA ALA A 928 33.82 -44.78 -16.66
C ALA A 928 33.37 -45.74 -17.78
N PRO A 929 34.28 -46.21 -18.64
CA PRO A 929 33.94 -47.18 -19.65
C PRO A 929 33.47 -48.49 -19.00
N ALA A 930 32.53 -49.20 -19.64
CA ALA A 930 32.13 -50.51 -19.19
C ALA A 930 33.31 -51.51 -19.22
N GLN A 931 33.24 -52.57 -18.42
CA GLN A 931 34.22 -53.66 -18.49
C GLN A 931 34.34 -54.20 -19.93
N ASP A 932 35.57 -54.43 -20.38
CA ASP A 932 35.92 -54.86 -21.75
C ASP A 932 35.58 -53.87 -22.88
N ALA A 933 35.16 -52.64 -22.56
CA ALA A 933 34.95 -51.63 -23.59
C ALA A 933 36.25 -51.34 -24.36
N THR A 934 36.14 -51.27 -25.70
CA THR A 934 37.27 -51.01 -26.60
C THR A 934 37.33 -49.56 -27.08
N ALA A 935 36.38 -48.72 -26.67
CA ALA A 935 36.31 -47.30 -27.03
C ALA A 935 35.69 -46.48 -25.89
N LEU A 936 36.21 -45.28 -25.69
CA LEU A 936 35.71 -44.30 -24.72
C LEU A 936 34.53 -43.54 -25.32
N ILE A 937 33.46 -43.38 -24.56
CA ILE A 937 32.38 -42.46 -24.90
C ILE A 937 32.84 -41.06 -24.46
N LEU A 938 32.99 -40.14 -25.41
CA LEU A 938 33.38 -38.77 -25.11
C LEU A 938 32.26 -38.05 -24.34
N PRO A 939 32.62 -37.16 -23.39
CA PRO A 939 31.61 -36.38 -22.67
C PRO A 939 30.87 -35.46 -23.64
N ALA A 940 29.57 -35.26 -23.43
CA ALA A 940 28.77 -34.38 -24.26
C ALA A 940 29.15 -32.91 -24.04
N VAL A 941 29.13 -32.12 -25.11
CA VAL A 941 29.26 -30.66 -25.08
C VAL A 941 28.00 -30.02 -25.68
N GLU A 942 27.74 -28.76 -25.34
CA GLU A 942 26.55 -28.02 -25.81
C GLU A 942 26.53 -27.85 -27.34
N GLU A 943 25.33 -27.63 -27.91
CA GLU A 943 25.17 -27.47 -29.35
C GLU A 943 26.01 -26.29 -29.87
N GLY A 944 26.76 -26.51 -30.94
CA GLY A 944 27.73 -25.53 -31.46
C GLY A 944 29.16 -25.73 -30.96
N PHE A 945 29.44 -26.78 -30.18
CA PHE A 945 30.79 -27.17 -29.79
C PHE A 945 31.09 -28.62 -30.15
N GLU A 946 32.36 -28.91 -30.39
CA GLU A 946 32.91 -30.24 -30.63
C GLU A 946 33.97 -30.55 -29.59
N ILE A 947 34.19 -31.83 -29.28
CA ILE A 947 35.16 -32.26 -28.28
C ILE A 947 36.01 -33.42 -28.80
N ALA A 948 37.31 -33.39 -28.48
CA ALA A 948 38.26 -34.45 -28.83
C ALA A 948 39.26 -34.68 -27.69
N ILE A 949 39.83 -35.88 -27.58
CA ILE A 949 40.91 -36.14 -26.62
C ILE A 949 42.18 -35.45 -27.13
N LYS A 950 42.74 -34.55 -26.33
CA LYS A 950 44.03 -33.91 -26.59
C LYS A 950 45.19 -34.81 -26.19
N SER A 951 45.14 -35.34 -24.96
CA SER A 951 46.21 -36.15 -24.40
C SER A 951 45.70 -37.14 -23.37
N SER A 952 46.40 -38.27 -23.26
CA SER A 952 46.28 -39.26 -22.20
C SER A 952 47.64 -39.50 -21.56
N ASP A 953 47.66 -39.76 -20.24
CA ASP A 953 48.86 -40.13 -19.49
C ASP A 953 49.20 -41.63 -19.58
N SER A 954 48.39 -42.43 -20.28
CA SER A 954 48.50 -43.89 -20.35
C SER A 954 48.23 -44.42 -21.75
N GLU A 955 48.89 -45.51 -22.13
CA GLU A 955 48.61 -46.23 -23.39
C GLU A 955 47.25 -46.98 -23.35
N ILE A 956 46.59 -47.00 -22.19
CA ILE A 956 45.28 -47.65 -22.00
C ILE A 956 44.18 -46.93 -22.76
N ILE A 957 44.23 -45.60 -22.88
CA ILE A 957 43.31 -44.81 -23.71
C ILE A 957 44.13 -43.96 -24.67
N THR A 958 44.02 -44.23 -25.97
CA THR A 958 44.73 -43.43 -26.99
C THR A 958 43.95 -42.16 -27.36
N ALA A 959 44.61 -41.22 -28.03
CA ALA A 959 44.02 -39.92 -28.41
C ALA A 959 42.82 -40.02 -29.37
N ASP A 960 42.60 -41.17 -30.01
CA ASP A 960 41.41 -41.45 -30.83
C ASP A 960 40.26 -42.10 -30.03
N GLY A 961 40.43 -42.25 -28.71
CA GLY A 961 39.44 -42.85 -27.81
C GLY A 961 39.47 -44.37 -27.78
N THR A 962 40.41 -45.04 -28.44
CA THR A 962 40.54 -46.50 -28.35
C THR A 962 40.99 -46.90 -26.95
N ILE A 963 40.35 -47.92 -26.38
CA ILE A 963 40.68 -48.47 -25.06
C ILE A 963 41.37 -49.82 -25.25
N ALA A 964 42.52 -49.99 -24.58
CA ALA A 964 43.15 -51.28 -24.35
C ALA A 964 42.81 -51.77 -22.93
N PRO A 965 41.83 -52.67 -22.75
CA PRO A 965 41.36 -53.07 -21.43
C PRO A 965 42.51 -53.61 -20.55
N PRO A 966 42.78 -53.00 -19.38
CA PRO A 966 43.91 -53.35 -18.52
C PRO A 966 43.65 -54.64 -17.74
N LYS A 967 44.69 -55.29 -17.19
CA LYS A 967 44.54 -56.50 -16.34
C LYS A 967 44.03 -56.18 -14.92
N ALA A 968 44.07 -54.91 -14.50
CA ALA A 968 43.61 -54.41 -13.21
C ALA A 968 42.96 -53.04 -13.41
N ASP A 969 42.06 -52.63 -12.51
CA ASP A 969 41.46 -51.29 -12.56
C ASP A 969 42.57 -50.25 -12.61
N THR A 970 42.54 -49.41 -13.65
CA THR A 970 43.59 -48.42 -13.88
C THR A 970 42.98 -47.05 -14.09
N THR A 971 43.42 -46.08 -13.30
CA THR A 971 43.05 -44.67 -13.50
C THR A 971 43.90 -44.08 -14.61
N VAL A 972 43.24 -43.44 -15.58
CA VAL A 972 43.85 -42.72 -16.70
C VAL A 972 43.47 -41.24 -16.58
N THR A 973 44.43 -40.36 -16.77
CA THR A 973 44.22 -38.91 -16.80
C THR A 973 44.10 -38.45 -18.25
N LEU A 974 43.01 -37.76 -18.57
CA LEU A 974 42.70 -37.24 -19.90
C LEU A 974 42.62 -35.71 -19.88
N VAL A 975 43.02 -35.10 -20.99
CA VAL A 975 42.72 -33.70 -21.31
C VAL A 975 41.98 -33.70 -22.63
N PHE A 976 40.88 -32.96 -22.73
CA PHE A 976 40.12 -32.81 -23.96
C PHE A 976 40.32 -31.40 -24.53
N THR A 977 40.25 -31.27 -25.85
CA THR A 977 40.12 -29.98 -26.53
C THR A 977 38.66 -29.81 -26.95
N VAL A 978 38.05 -28.72 -26.51
CA VAL A 978 36.74 -28.27 -26.99
C VAL A 978 36.94 -27.22 -28.06
N THR A 979 36.22 -27.37 -29.17
CA THR A 979 36.26 -26.49 -30.34
C THR A 979 34.91 -25.85 -30.53
N ARG A 980 34.86 -24.53 -30.65
CA ARG A 980 33.62 -23.82 -30.99
C ARG A 980 33.39 -23.87 -32.49
N ALA A 981 32.24 -24.38 -32.92
CA ALA A 981 31.92 -24.58 -34.33
C ALA A 981 31.73 -23.26 -35.11
N SER A 982 31.30 -22.18 -34.43
CA SER A 982 30.99 -20.90 -35.08
C SER A 982 32.22 -20.16 -35.61
N ASP A 983 33.38 -20.30 -34.95
CA ASP A 983 34.61 -19.59 -35.33
C ASP A 983 35.91 -20.42 -35.29
N GLY A 984 35.83 -21.70 -34.89
CA GLY A 984 36.97 -22.61 -34.81
C GLY A 984 37.93 -22.33 -33.65
N SER A 985 37.55 -21.50 -32.68
CA SER A 985 38.34 -21.29 -31.46
C SER A 985 38.41 -22.56 -30.62
N VAL A 986 39.54 -22.79 -29.96
CA VAL A 986 39.79 -24.01 -29.16
C VAL A 986 40.21 -23.68 -27.74
N ALA A 987 39.85 -24.55 -26.80
CA ALA A 987 40.38 -24.53 -25.44
C ALA A 987 40.43 -25.94 -24.85
N ASP A 988 41.33 -26.12 -23.89
CA ASP A 988 41.52 -27.42 -23.27
C ASP A 988 40.83 -27.50 -21.90
N THR A 989 40.31 -28.67 -21.58
CA THR A 989 39.76 -28.97 -20.25
C THR A 989 40.88 -29.01 -19.22
N ARG A 990 40.50 -29.05 -17.94
CA ARG A 990 41.41 -29.53 -16.88
C ARG A 990 41.71 -31.02 -17.08
N GLU A 991 42.69 -31.52 -16.33
CA GLU A 991 42.95 -32.94 -16.20
C GLU A 991 41.73 -33.65 -15.57
N ILE A 992 41.19 -34.65 -16.27
CA ILE A 992 40.04 -35.44 -15.85
C ILE A 992 40.50 -36.87 -15.65
N GLN A 993 40.21 -37.44 -14.49
CA GLN A 993 40.56 -38.83 -14.18
C GLN A 993 39.39 -39.75 -14.51
N VAL A 994 39.68 -40.83 -15.24
CA VAL A 994 38.72 -41.89 -15.55
C VAL A 994 39.28 -43.24 -15.10
N VAL A 995 38.48 -44.02 -14.39
CA VAL A 995 38.86 -45.39 -14.02
C VAL A 995 38.44 -46.32 -15.14
N VAL A 996 39.40 -46.98 -15.77
CA VAL A 996 39.15 -48.06 -16.73
C VAL A 996 39.12 -49.38 -15.96
N PRO A 997 37.97 -50.09 -15.92
CA PRO A 997 37.88 -51.34 -15.20
C PRO A 997 38.82 -52.41 -15.76
N ALA A 998 39.27 -53.32 -14.88
CA ALA A 998 39.99 -54.51 -15.28
C ALA A 998 39.19 -55.29 -16.32
N ARG A 999 39.84 -55.64 -17.42
CA ARG A 999 39.29 -56.55 -18.43
C ARG A 999 38.88 -57.85 -17.79
N THR A 1000 37.92 -58.53 -18.39
CA THR A 1000 37.53 -59.83 -17.88
C THR A 1000 38.70 -60.81 -17.99
N VAL A 1001 38.98 -61.50 -16.89
CA VAL A 1001 40.08 -62.47 -16.80
C VAL A 1001 39.91 -63.54 -17.88
N THR A 1002 40.97 -63.78 -18.65
CA THR A 1002 40.97 -64.80 -19.71
C THR A 1002 41.52 -66.13 -19.21
N ALA A 1003 41.27 -67.23 -19.93
CA ALA A 1003 41.89 -68.52 -19.61
C ALA A 1003 43.42 -68.46 -19.65
N ALA A 1004 43.99 -67.58 -20.49
CA ALA A 1004 45.43 -67.34 -20.56
C ALA A 1004 45.95 -66.63 -19.31
N ASP A 1005 45.25 -65.60 -18.82
CA ASP A 1005 45.64 -64.91 -17.59
C ASP A 1005 45.65 -65.89 -16.39
N VAL A 1006 44.68 -66.82 -16.29
CA VAL A 1006 44.69 -67.85 -15.24
C VAL A 1006 45.81 -68.89 -15.46
N ALA A 1007 46.03 -69.33 -16.70
CA ALA A 1007 47.11 -70.28 -17.02
C ALA A 1007 48.50 -69.74 -16.62
N GLU A 1008 48.76 -68.44 -16.82
CA GLU A 1008 50.02 -67.78 -16.42
C GLU A 1008 50.25 -67.81 -14.90
N THR A 1009 49.20 -67.81 -14.08
CA THR A 1009 49.36 -67.85 -12.61
C THR A 1009 49.78 -69.22 -12.07
N ILE A 1010 49.58 -70.27 -12.86
CA ILE A 1010 49.93 -71.63 -12.48
C ILE A 1010 51.41 -71.83 -12.79
N THR A 1011 52.24 -71.70 -11.76
CA THR A 1011 53.70 -71.82 -11.86
C THR A 1011 54.25 -73.11 -11.27
N SER A 1012 53.43 -73.84 -10.50
CA SER A 1012 53.77 -75.15 -9.94
C SER A 1012 52.52 -75.96 -9.59
N ILE A 1013 52.69 -77.27 -9.40
CA ILE A 1013 51.71 -78.17 -8.79
C ILE A 1013 52.34 -78.69 -7.50
N ALA A 1014 51.56 -78.84 -6.43
CA ALA A 1014 52.05 -79.43 -5.19
C ALA A 1014 52.51 -80.88 -5.43
N GLU A 1015 53.70 -81.23 -4.93
CA GLU A 1015 54.17 -82.61 -5.02
C GLU A 1015 53.21 -83.54 -4.26
N PRO A 1016 52.72 -84.63 -4.88
CA PRO A 1016 51.80 -85.53 -4.22
C PRO A 1016 52.52 -86.28 -3.10
N GLU A 1017 51.80 -86.56 -2.00
CA GLU A 1017 52.33 -87.41 -0.94
C GLU A 1017 52.67 -88.81 -1.47
N ARG A 1018 53.61 -89.47 -0.80
CA ARG A 1018 54.01 -90.85 -1.15
C ARG A 1018 52.78 -91.77 -1.13
N LYS A 1019 52.55 -92.49 -2.23
CA LYS A 1019 51.36 -93.35 -2.48
C LYS A 1019 50.03 -92.61 -2.60
N ALA A 1020 50.03 -91.31 -2.87
CA ALA A 1020 48.82 -90.63 -3.30
C ALA A 1020 48.26 -91.35 -4.54
N ALA A 1021 46.96 -91.62 -4.54
CA ALA A 1021 46.29 -92.26 -5.68
C ALA A 1021 45.98 -91.26 -6.80
N GLN A 1022 46.02 -89.96 -6.50
CA GLN A 1022 45.55 -88.89 -7.37
C GLN A 1022 46.44 -87.65 -7.23
N LEU A 1023 46.75 -87.01 -8.35
CA LEU A 1023 47.41 -85.71 -8.38
C LEU A 1023 46.40 -84.60 -8.08
N ALA A 1024 46.68 -83.77 -7.08
CA ALA A 1024 45.88 -82.59 -6.80
C ALA A 1024 46.24 -81.46 -7.78
N LEU A 1025 45.29 -81.03 -8.60
CA LEU A 1025 45.50 -79.89 -9.50
C LEU A 1025 45.46 -78.56 -8.73
N PRO A 1026 46.19 -77.53 -9.20
CA PRO A 1026 46.10 -76.18 -8.65
C PRO A 1026 44.66 -75.67 -8.66
N ALA A 1027 44.26 -74.97 -7.59
CA ALA A 1027 42.97 -74.30 -7.59
C ALA A 1027 42.98 -73.17 -8.63
N VAL A 1028 41.95 -73.12 -9.47
CA VAL A 1028 41.69 -72.00 -10.39
C VAL A 1028 40.52 -71.16 -9.86
N PRO A 1029 40.45 -69.86 -10.19
CA PRO A 1029 39.34 -69.01 -9.80
C PRO A 1029 37.97 -69.58 -10.22
N GLU A 1030 36.92 -69.21 -9.48
CA GLU A 1030 35.55 -69.59 -9.81
C GLU A 1030 35.19 -69.15 -11.25
N GLY A 1031 34.53 -70.02 -12.01
CA GLY A 1031 34.26 -69.81 -13.44
C GLY A 1031 35.34 -70.33 -14.39
N PHE A 1032 36.40 -70.94 -13.88
CA PHE A 1032 37.42 -71.65 -14.67
C PHE A 1032 37.50 -73.12 -14.26
N ALA A 1033 37.90 -73.97 -15.20
CA ALA A 1033 38.24 -75.36 -14.94
C ALA A 1033 39.68 -75.61 -15.39
N ILE A 1034 40.35 -76.54 -14.72
CA ILE A 1034 41.69 -76.99 -15.06
C ILE A 1034 41.70 -78.50 -15.21
N VAL A 1035 42.34 -78.99 -16.27
CA VAL A 1035 42.51 -80.41 -16.54
C VAL A 1035 43.93 -80.72 -16.98
N ILE A 1036 44.36 -81.97 -16.84
CA ILE A 1036 45.62 -82.44 -17.43
C ILE A 1036 45.33 -82.75 -18.90
N LYS A 1037 45.77 -81.88 -19.81
CA LYS A 1037 45.61 -82.08 -21.25
C LYS A 1037 46.52 -83.19 -21.76
N SER A 1038 47.76 -83.23 -21.28
CA SER A 1038 48.71 -84.31 -21.58
C SER A 1038 49.74 -84.47 -20.47
N SER A 1039 50.27 -85.67 -20.34
CA SER A 1039 51.43 -86.01 -19.53
C SER A 1039 52.48 -86.68 -20.41
N ASP A 1040 53.76 -86.42 -20.16
CA ASP A 1040 54.88 -87.06 -20.85
C ASP A 1040 55.23 -88.46 -20.29
N SER A 1041 54.53 -88.89 -19.22
CA SER A 1041 54.81 -90.11 -18.50
C SER A 1041 53.54 -90.89 -18.22
N ALA A 1042 53.59 -92.22 -18.35
CA ALA A 1042 52.47 -93.09 -17.96
C ALA A 1042 52.25 -93.15 -16.43
N VAL A 1043 53.15 -92.54 -15.64
CA VAL A 1043 53.10 -92.49 -14.18
C VAL A 1043 51.90 -91.69 -13.68
N VAL A 1044 51.43 -90.70 -14.44
CA VAL A 1044 50.21 -89.96 -14.13
C VAL A 1044 49.38 -89.84 -15.40
N THR A 1045 48.18 -90.42 -15.40
CA THR A 1045 47.26 -90.35 -16.55
C THR A 1045 46.54 -88.99 -16.59
N THR A 1046 45.90 -88.66 -17.72
CA THR A 1046 45.24 -87.35 -17.92
C THR A 1046 44.01 -87.12 -17.01
N ASP A 1047 43.47 -88.17 -16.41
CA ASP A 1047 42.46 -88.08 -15.35
C ASP A 1047 43.08 -87.84 -13.95
N GLY A 1048 44.40 -87.68 -13.86
CA GLY A 1048 45.16 -87.38 -12.64
C GLY A 1048 45.47 -88.59 -11.76
N VAL A 1049 45.13 -89.81 -12.19
CA VAL A 1049 45.44 -91.03 -11.44
C VAL A 1049 46.95 -91.28 -11.47
N ILE A 1050 47.53 -91.51 -10.30
CA ILE A 1050 48.96 -91.78 -10.14
C ILE A 1050 49.17 -93.30 -10.08
N ASP A 1051 50.01 -93.84 -10.97
CA ASP A 1051 50.62 -95.17 -10.82
C ASP A 1051 52.01 -95.00 -10.17
N PRO A 1052 52.17 -95.28 -8.86
CA PRO A 1052 53.36 -94.92 -8.12
C PRO A 1052 54.65 -95.51 -8.72
N PRO A 1053 55.61 -94.68 -9.15
CA PRO A 1053 56.79 -95.17 -9.84
C PRO A 1053 57.75 -95.89 -8.86
N LYS A 1054 58.67 -96.68 -9.40
CA LYS A 1054 59.70 -97.38 -8.57
C LYS A 1054 60.80 -96.44 -8.08
N LEU A 1055 61.01 -95.33 -8.77
CA LEU A 1055 61.96 -94.25 -8.45
C LEU A 1055 61.22 -92.91 -8.55
N ASP A 1056 61.68 -91.90 -7.82
CA ASP A 1056 61.13 -90.56 -7.91
C ASP A 1056 61.23 -90.11 -9.38
N THR A 1057 60.09 -89.78 -9.98
CA THR A 1057 59.98 -89.53 -11.42
C THR A 1057 59.46 -88.13 -11.63
N VAL A 1058 60.22 -87.27 -12.31
CA VAL A 1058 59.71 -85.98 -12.75
C VAL A 1058 58.78 -86.21 -13.94
N VAL A 1059 57.55 -85.71 -13.82
CA VAL A 1059 56.53 -85.79 -14.86
C VAL A 1059 56.23 -84.38 -15.33
N HIS A 1060 56.27 -84.15 -16.64
CA HIS A 1060 55.88 -82.91 -17.26
C HIS A 1060 54.41 -83.00 -17.73
N PHE A 1061 53.60 -82.07 -17.26
CA PHE A 1061 52.21 -81.91 -17.65
C PHE A 1061 52.04 -80.70 -18.55
N VAL A 1062 51.09 -80.81 -19.47
CA VAL A 1062 50.41 -79.66 -20.04
C VAL A 1062 49.05 -79.59 -19.35
N LEU A 1063 48.86 -78.59 -18.50
CA LEU A 1063 47.55 -78.29 -17.92
C LEU A 1063 46.80 -77.36 -18.86
N GLU A 1064 45.53 -77.65 -19.12
CA GLU A 1064 44.65 -76.76 -19.87
C GLU A 1064 43.67 -76.12 -18.91
N VAL A 1065 43.69 -74.79 -18.88
CA VAL A 1065 42.69 -73.98 -18.20
C VAL A 1065 41.63 -73.62 -19.22
N THR A 1066 40.38 -73.92 -18.90
CA THR A 1066 39.20 -73.55 -19.68
C THR A 1066 38.39 -72.52 -18.91
N ARG A 1067 38.07 -71.39 -19.54
CA ARG A 1067 37.07 -70.46 -19.01
C ARG A 1067 35.68 -71.04 -19.28
N LEU A 1068 34.91 -71.31 -18.23
CA LEU A 1068 33.64 -72.03 -18.34
C LEU A 1068 32.56 -71.23 -19.07
N LEU A 1069 32.63 -69.90 -19.02
CA LEU A 1069 31.62 -69.02 -19.60
C LEU A 1069 31.58 -69.09 -21.13
N ASP A 1070 32.75 -69.11 -21.78
CA ASP A 1070 32.88 -69.00 -23.25
C ASP A 1070 33.63 -70.19 -23.88
N GLY A 1071 34.12 -71.13 -23.08
CA GLY A 1071 34.85 -72.32 -23.53
C GLY A 1071 36.26 -72.03 -24.06
N THR A 1072 36.77 -70.80 -23.91
CA THR A 1072 38.14 -70.47 -24.32
C THR A 1072 39.16 -71.21 -23.45
N THR A 1073 40.21 -71.72 -24.08
CA THR A 1073 41.23 -72.53 -23.42
C THR A 1073 42.62 -71.90 -23.54
N SER A 1074 43.43 -72.01 -22.50
CA SER A 1074 44.88 -71.78 -22.57
C SER A 1074 45.62 -72.88 -21.84
N ALA A 1075 46.87 -73.13 -22.21
CA ALA A 1075 47.65 -74.23 -21.68
C ALA A 1075 48.95 -73.74 -21.04
N VAL A 1076 49.36 -74.40 -19.96
CA VAL A 1076 50.61 -74.13 -19.23
C VAL A 1076 51.35 -75.44 -18.98
N SER A 1077 52.67 -75.42 -19.10
CA SER A 1077 53.52 -76.59 -18.87
C SER A 1077 54.13 -76.57 -17.48
N ILE A 1078 53.95 -77.63 -16.70
CA ILE A 1078 54.47 -77.77 -15.34
C ILE A 1078 55.17 -79.11 -15.15
N ALA A 1079 56.28 -79.12 -14.42
CA ALA A 1079 56.92 -80.35 -13.97
C ALA A 1079 56.58 -80.61 -12.48
N VAL A 1080 56.28 -81.86 -12.13
CA VAL A 1080 56.16 -82.30 -10.73
C VAL A 1080 56.98 -83.55 -10.49
N THR A 1081 57.59 -83.69 -9.32
CA THR A 1081 58.22 -84.95 -8.92
C THR A 1081 57.16 -85.87 -8.31
N ILE A 1082 56.98 -87.06 -8.87
CA ILE A 1082 56.14 -88.11 -8.29
C ILE A 1082 57.03 -89.05 -7.45
N PRO A 1083 56.83 -89.13 -6.13
CA PRO A 1083 57.68 -89.92 -5.25
C PRO A 1083 57.48 -91.42 -5.42
N SER A 1084 58.56 -92.17 -5.23
CA SER A 1084 58.61 -93.63 -5.37
C SER A 1084 57.78 -94.40 -4.34
N GLN A 1085 57.29 -95.58 -4.74
CA GLN A 1085 56.44 -96.45 -3.92
C GLN A 1085 57.15 -97.20 -2.77
N ASN A 1086 58.50 -97.23 -2.76
CA ASN A 1086 59.29 -98.04 -1.83
C ASN A 1086 59.85 -97.22 -0.64
N ASN A 1087 59.66 -97.74 0.58
CA ASN A 1087 60.36 -97.26 1.78
C ASN A 1087 61.73 -97.95 1.85
N GLY A 1088 62.83 -97.23 1.66
CA GLY A 1088 64.13 -97.82 1.95
C GLY A 1088 65.33 -97.10 1.37
N ASN A 1089 65.78 -96.08 2.09
CA ASN A 1089 67.12 -96.06 2.69
C ASN A 1089 68.15 -97.02 2.04
N HIS A 1090 68.87 -96.55 1.02
CA HIS A 1090 70.17 -97.11 0.65
C HIS A 1090 71.24 -96.02 0.74
N ASN A 1091 71.94 -96.09 1.87
CA ASN A 1091 73.13 -95.33 2.23
C ASN A 1091 74.30 -95.71 1.30
N GLY A 1092 75.06 -94.73 0.81
CA GLY A 1092 76.42 -94.98 0.32
C GLY A 1092 77.02 -93.94 -0.63
N MET A 1093 77.70 -92.94 -0.04
CA MET A 1093 78.91 -92.24 -0.55
C MET A 1093 78.77 -91.46 -1.89
N VAL A 1094 79.21 -90.22 -2.08
CA VAL A 1094 80.48 -89.55 -1.73
C VAL A 1094 80.27 -88.02 -1.78
N LYS A 1095 80.97 -87.32 -0.88
CA LYS A 1095 81.15 -85.86 -0.79
C LYS A 1095 81.64 -85.19 -2.07
N GLY A 1096 81.16 -83.98 -2.35
CA GLY A 1096 81.77 -83.03 -3.28
C GLY A 1096 81.46 -81.59 -2.88
N ASN A 1097 82.42 -80.95 -2.19
CA ASN A 1097 82.53 -79.54 -1.85
C ASN A 1097 82.40 -78.64 -3.11
N SER A 1098 81.61 -77.56 -3.10
CA SER A 1098 81.95 -76.18 -2.69
C SER A 1098 82.02 -75.21 -3.88
N ASN A 1099 81.43 -74.04 -3.65
CA ASN A 1099 81.73 -72.70 -4.19
C ASN A 1099 81.00 -72.18 -5.44
N GLU A 1100 80.17 -71.17 -5.13
CA GLU A 1100 80.18 -69.80 -5.67
C GLU A 1100 79.83 -69.50 -7.13
N ASN A 1101 78.80 -68.65 -7.24
CA ASN A 1101 78.63 -67.47 -8.11
C ASN A 1101 78.56 -67.67 -9.62
N SER A 1102 77.38 -67.45 -10.21
CA SER A 1102 76.97 -66.15 -10.77
C SER A 1102 75.72 -66.28 -11.66
N ILE A 1103 74.67 -65.53 -11.32
CA ILE A 1103 73.89 -64.53 -12.10
C ILE A 1103 72.58 -64.26 -11.35
#